data_AF-A0A4D9E3Z0-F1
#
_entry.id   AF-A0A4D9E3Z0-F1
#
_cell.length_a   1.000
_cell.length_b   1.000
_cell.length_c   1.000
_cell.angle_alpha   90.00
_cell.angle_beta   90.00
_cell.angle_gamma   90.00
#
_symmetry.space_group_name_H-M   'P 1'
#
loop_
_entity.id
_entity.type
_entity.pdbx_description
1 polymer ?
#
loop_
_entity_poly.entity_id
_entity_poly.type
_entity_poly.pdbx_seq_one_letter_code
_entity_poly.pdbx_strand_id
1 'polypeptide(L)'
;MQLAYEAWMSSSKSALRTRKQDETREQRKKEEEEQLRLAGEVKLEFHEEKGEISVTEENLDESESIIERIINTIKFTWVFVQALLDDTTEALNSLCKNNLDIANVLRIERYMLWREINKGKEASPDTILQYYNLKKSQQMQVSPYGGNKMKGTQENQREDTLECQQIPRRGTQPPHESSASRTPDEVAEEINGDEAGEKMEDEDSVKEAAPEMTTPLPSCETKDYAVSPSAERSKEAGRPLNEVPVIMTASELLLNRMFHDNELEQSDKFYQSLPRSLKLGFALYNAMVSKSEMLCYFVIILNHMVSASVLTLVLPILIFLWAMLSIPRPTKFFWMMAIVYTEITVVVKYFAQFGFFPWTTKLYCGINAEEPFVLPNIVGIEKKDGYVHFDLVQLLALFFHRSILKCHGLWDSKGVNVSDTKKRRCSRSPKNQESRGGLQEDEPGSGAWHLFRHHNPSGSIFRGRKTASVNRGSGGHTELKKEARKKWKLFRKSPISKKKLLKQKMKQLILKAKKLLIKIALQIYRPIRQFFYDIIHPEYSPVCDVYALMFLVDVINFIIVIFGYWAFGKHSAAADITESLSEDQVPEAFLVMLLIQFGTMIVDRAIYLRKTMFGKCVFQVVLVFGIHFWMFFILPGVTERRFNRNHVAQLWYLVKCVYFGLSAYQIKCGYPNRVLGNFLTKSYNFVNLFLFQGFRMVPFLTELRAVMDWVWTDTTLSLSSWICVEDLYANVFIMKCLRESEKKYPQPSGQKKKMIVKYGIGGCIVFILVCIVWFPLLLMSLVKSVAGVTNQPLDVSVKMTISGYESLFTMSAQQRNLIPFSPAAYNELANQYALHPSAMQFIVNYSPEDIVIAKIKSNASLLWSISPASREAMMDELSSSTAVYINFHWTILRNASLVKNVEASGKHTVRYEEKEIREQIVQMLNGTRKEPILLLGVVPRYLRATAGAEARTAHRLQVAHSHKPQDVDKMAFFRNITIKLQQLALNSSSGQVTEWWVIQEWNPTCSDNACSKNMELIIYNDKVSPSSLGFLAGYGIVGLYMSVVLVIGKFIREFFNGISRSIMFEELPNVDRILKLCTDIFLVREIGELELEEQLFAKLIFLYRSPETMIKWTRESKEQ
;
A
#
# COMPACT_ATOMS: atom_id res chain seq x y z
N MET A 1 -33.64 -17.88 3.41
CA MET A 1 -32.50 -17.52 2.53
C MET A 1 -32.80 -17.69 1.04
N GLN A 2 -33.42 -18.80 0.57
CA GLN A 2 -33.75 -19.02 -0.86
C GLN A 2 -34.31 -17.79 -1.60
N LEU A 3 -35.27 -17.07 -1.00
CA LEU A 3 -35.86 -15.83 -1.55
C LEU A 3 -34.84 -14.75 -1.98
N ALA A 4 -33.65 -14.69 -1.37
CA ALA A 4 -32.59 -13.75 -1.75
C ALA A 4 -31.79 -14.22 -2.98
N TYR A 5 -31.71 -15.54 -3.20
CA TYR A 5 -31.04 -16.16 -4.35
C TYR A 5 -31.93 -16.06 -5.60
N GLU A 6 -33.23 -16.37 -5.48
CA GLU A 6 -34.18 -16.25 -6.60
C GLU A 6 -34.44 -14.80 -7.05
N ALA A 7 -34.38 -13.85 -6.12
CA ALA A 7 -34.48 -12.41 -6.41
C ALA A 7 -33.19 -11.80 -7.00
N TRP A 8 -32.08 -12.54 -6.99
CA TRP A 8 -30.85 -12.21 -7.73
C TRP A 8 -30.88 -12.85 -9.12
N MET A 9 -31.23 -14.14 -9.20
CA MET A 9 -31.30 -14.90 -10.46
C MET A 9 -32.46 -14.51 -11.39
N SER A 10 -33.55 -13.95 -10.84
CA SER A 10 -34.67 -13.42 -11.62
C SER A 10 -35.13 -12.07 -11.07
N SER A 11 -35.59 -11.19 -11.96
CA SER A 11 -35.99 -9.81 -11.63
C SER A 11 -36.90 -9.72 -10.41
N SER A 12 -36.74 -8.69 -9.57
CA SER A 12 -37.57 -8.51 -8.36
C SER A 12 -39.09 -8.48 -8.63
N LYS A 13 -39.52 -8.19 -9.86
CA LYS A 13 -40.92 -8.30 -10.32
C LYS A 13 -41.41 -9.75 -10.52
N SER A 14 -40.57 -10.73 -10.86
CA SER A 14 -40.97 -12.15 -10.91
C SER A 14 -41.10 -12.71 -9.50
N ALA A 15 -40.10 -12.54 -8.63
CA ALA A 15 -40.16 -13.01 -7.25
C ALA A 15 -41.37 -12.47 -6.46
N LEU A 16 -41.78 -11.22 -6.70
CA LEU A 16 -43.01 -10.64 -6.13
C LEU A 16 -44.32 -11.23 -6.70
N ARG A 17 -44.30 -11.76 -7.93
CA ARG A 17 -45.44 -12.51 -8.51
C ARG A 17 -45.50 -13.92 -7.96
N THR A 18 -44.38 -14.65 -7.89
CA THR A 18 -44.30 -15.98 -7.27
C THR A 18 -44.82 -15.90 -5.83
N ARG A 19 -44.30 -14.96 -5.03
CA ARG A 19 -44.80 -14.72 -3.67
C ARG A 19 -46.31 -14.46 -3.60
N LYS A 20 -46.89 -13.65 -4.51
CA LYS A 20 -48.35 -13.45 -4.53
C LYS A 20 -49.14 -14.71 -4.91
N GLN A 21 -48.58 -15.56 -5.77
CA GLN A 21 -49.18 -16.84 -6.12
C GLN A 21 -49.07 -17.83 -4.96
N ASP A 22 -47.95 -17.88 -4.25
CA ASP A 22 -47.75 -18.75 -3.08
C ASP A 22 -48.56 -18.28 -1.87
N GLU A 23 -48.67 -16.97 -1.60
CA GLU A 23 -49.57 -16.41 -0.58
C GLU A 23 -51.04 -16.80 -0.87
N THR A 24 -51.48 -16.73 -2.13
CA THR A 24 -52.85 -17.18 -2.54
C THR A 24 -52.98 -18.70 -2.72
N ARG A 25 -51.89 -19.47 -2.51
CA ARG A 25 -51.87 -20.93 -2.48
C ARG A 25 -51.84 -21.45 -1.04
N GLU A 26 -51.15 -20.76 -0.13
CA GLU A 26 -51.25 -20.96 1.32
C GLU A 26 -52.62 -20.56 1.85
N GLN A 27 -53.22 -19.47 1.35
CA GLN A 27 -54.60 -19.12 1.71
C GLN A 27 -55.57 -20.22 1.30
N ARG A 28 -55.50 -20.70 0.06
CA ARG A 28 -56.33 -21.83 -0.39
C ARG A 28 -56.06 -23.13 0.38
N LYS A 29 -54.81 -23.45 0.71
CA LYS A 29 -54.50 -24.58 1.59
C LYS A 29 -55.12 -24.44 2.98
N LYS A 30 -55.17 -23.24 3.54
CA LYS A 30 -55.81 -22.99 4.84
C LYS A 30 -57.33 -23.07 4.76
N GLU A 31 -57.94 -22.59 3.67
CA GLU A 31 -59.37 -22.78 3.38
C GLU A 31 -59.70 -24.28 3.18
N GLU A 32 -58.83 -25.04 2.49
CA GLU A 32 -58.93 -26.50 2.34
C GLU A 32 -58.73 -27.26 3.67
N GLU A 33 -57.79 -26.83 4.52
CA GLU A 33 -57.54 -27.40 5.85
C GLU A 33 -58.67 -27.08 6.87
N GLU A 34 -59.26 -25.87 6.82
CA GLU A 34 -60.45 -25.54 7.62
C GLU A 34 -61.67 -26.35 7.15
N GLN A 35 -61.87 -26.53 5.84
CA GLN A 35 -62.93 -27.40 5.32
C GLN A 35 -62.71 -28.87 5.69
N LEU A 36 -61.47 -29.36 5.68
CA LEU A 36 -61.13 -30.72 6.15
C LEU A 36 -61.33 -30.90 7.66
N ARG A 37 -61.09 -29.86 8.48
CA ARG A 37 -61.38 -29.89 9.92
C ARG A 37 -62.88 -29.91 10.20
N LEU A 38 -63.64 -29.03 9.54
CA LEU A 38 -65.12 -29.00 9.63
C LEU A 38 -65.78 -30.30 9.10
N ALA A 39 -65.14 -30.99 8.15
CA ALA A 39 -65.57 -32.32 7.71
C ALA A 39 -65.13 -33.46 8.66
N GLY A 40 -64.09 -33.24 9.47
CA GLY A 40 -63.55 -34.21 10.42
C GLY A 40 -64.35 -34.32 11.72
N GLU A 41 -64.84 -33.20 12.26
CA GLU A 41 -65.57 -33.15 13.55
C GLU A 41 -66.93 -33.89 13.53
N VAL A 42 -67.39 -34.38 12.36
CA VAL A 42 -68.65 -35.13 12.22
C VAL A 42 -68.43 -36.66 12.28
N LYS A 43 -67.20 -37.16 12.50
CA LYS A 43 -66.93 -38.61 12.50
C LYS A 43 -65.88 -39.06 13.52
N LEU A 44 -66.34 -39.91 14.45
CA LEU A 44 -65.62 -40.48 15.61
C LEU A 44 -65.33 -39.51 16.76
N GLU A 45 -66.40 -39.16 17.49
CA GLU A 45 -66.39 -39.60 18.90
C GLU A 45 -66.43 -41.14 18.91
N PHE A 46 -65.34 -41.81 19.31
CA PHE A 46 -65.39 -43.07 20.08
C PHE A 46 -63.98 -43.52 20.52
N HIS A 47 -63.90 -44.00 21.76
CA HIS A 47 -62.73 -44.63 22.42
C HIS A 47 -61.50 -43.77 22.80
N GLU A 48 -61.44 -43.46 24.09
CA GLU A 48 -60.20 -43.34 24.85
C GLU A 48 -59.53 -44.74 25.02
N GLU A 49 -58.19 -44.81 25.13
CA GLU A 49 -57.51 -44.94 26.44
C GLU A 49 -55.96 -45.11 26.35
N LYS A 50 -55.27 -44.67 27.42
CA LYS A 50 -53.94 -45.12 27.95
C LYS A 50 -52.65 -44.97 27.09
N GLY A 51 -51.59 -44.45 27.73
CA GLY A 51 -50.19 -44.84 27.46
C GLY A 51 -49.14 -43.71 27.56
N GLU A 52 -48.27 -43.76 28.56
CA GLU A 52 -47.12 -42.83 28.71
C GLU A 52 -45.82 -43.36 28.07
N ILE A 53 -44.76 -42.52 28.08
CA ILE A 53 -43.32 -42.80 27.91
C ILE A 53 -42.77 -42.70 26.47
N SER A 54 -42.15 -41.56 26.13
CA SER A 54 -40.67 -41.44 26.09
C SER A 54 -40.21 -40.01 25.72
N VAL A 55 -39.30 -39.43 26.50
CA VAL A 55 -38.71 -38.10 26.23
C VAL A 55 -37.36 -38.31 25.52
N THR A 56 -37.34 -38.32 24.19
CA THR A 56 -36.04 -38.47 23.45
C THR A 56 -35.97 -37.90 22.02
N GLU A 57 -37.02 -37.29 21.46
CA GLU A 57 -37.01 -36.89 20.03
C GLU A 57 -36.52 -35.44 19.77
N GLU A 58 -36.83 -34.45 20.62
CA GLU A 58 -36.54 -33.02 20.34
C GLU A 58 -35.06 -32.68 20.06
N ASN A 59 -34.12 -33.46 20.60
CA ASN A 59 -32.68 -33.24 20.37
C ASN A 59 -32.20 -33.74 19.00
N LEU A 60 -32.96 -34.62 18.33
CA LEU A 60 -32.59 -35.13 17.00
C LEU A 60 -32.97 -34.13 15.90
N ASP A 61 -34.18 -33.56 15.96
CA ASP A 61 -34.65 -32.56 14.99
C ASP A 61 -33.78 -31.28 14.97
N GLU A 62 -33.36 -30.76 16.13
CA GLU A 62 -32.39 -29.66 16.14
C GLU A 62 -31.08 -30.07 15.46
N SER A 63 -30.59 -31.28 15.72
CA SER A 63 -29.34 -31.78 15.13
C SER A 63 -29.43 -31.96 13.61
N GLU A 64 -30.54 -32.49 13.09
CA GLU A 64 -30.77 -32.60 11.65
C GLU A 64 -30.91 -31.23 11.01
N SER A 65 -31.61 -30.28 11.65
CA SER A 65 -31.69 -28.89 11.15
C SER A 65 -30.33 -28.19 11.10
N ILE A 66 -29.43 -28.48 12.05
CA ILE A 66 -28.06 -27.96 12.08
C ILE A 66 -27.23 -28.62 10.98
N ILE A 67 -27.34 -29.93 10.79
CA ILE A 67 -26.66 -30.68 9.72
C ILE A 67 -27.15 -30.19 8.34
N GLU A 68 -28.44 -30.00 8.13
CA GLU A 68 -28.99 -29.49 6.87
C GLU A 68 -28.54 -28.04 6.60
N ARG A 69 -28.47 -27.19 7.64
CA ARG A 69 -27.92 -25.83 7.53
C ARG A 69 -26.43 -25.84 7.23
N ILE A 70 -25.66 -26.78 7.78
CA ILE A 70 -24.23 -26.99 7.44
C ILE A 70 -24.09 -27.47 5.99
N ILE A 71 -24.86 -28.47 5.56
CA ILE A 71 -24.85 -28.98 4.18
C ILE A 71 -25.23 -27.88 3.18
N ASN A 72 -26.30 -27.12 3.46
CA ASN A 72 -26.70 -25.99 2.62
C ASN A 72 -25.65 -24.87 2.61
N THR A 73 -24.96 -24.62 3.74
CA THR A 73 -23.85 -23.65 3.80
C THR A 73 -22.67 -24.13 2.96
N ILE A 74 -22.23 -25.39 3.10
CA ILE A 74 -21.15 -25.99 2.31
C ILE A 74 -21.51 -25.98 0.82
N LYS A 75 -22.73 -26.35 0.47
CA LYS A 75 -23.25 -26.32 -0.92
C LYS A 75 -23.27 -24.90 -1.49
N PHE A 76 -23.69 -23.91 -0.72
CA PHE A 76 -23.66 -22.50 -1.12
C PHE A 76 -22.22 -21.99 -1.28
N THR A 77 -21.33 -22.24 -0.32
CA THR A 77 -19.91 -21.89 -0.39
C THR A 77 -19.23 -22.56 -1.58
N TRP A 78 -19.54 -23.81 -1.88
CA TRP A 78 -19.01 -24.54 -3.04
C TRP A 78 -19.49 -23.95 -4.36
N VAL A 79 -20.79 -23.63 -4.49
CA VAL A 79 -21.33 -22.93 -5.67
C VAL A 79 -20.75 -21.53 -5.82
N PHE A 80 -20.55 -20.79 -4.72
CA PHE A 80 -19.92 -19.48 -4.72
C PHE A 80 -18.44 -19.53 -5.14
N VAL A 81 -17.66 -20.47 -4.62
CA VAL A 81 -16.27 -20.71 -5.05
C VAL A 81 -16.22 -21.15 -6.52
N GLN A 82 -17.17 -21.98 -6.97
CA GLN A 82 -17.28 -22.35 -8.38
C GLN A 82 -17.56 -21.16 -9.30
N ALA A 83 -18.52 -20.29 -8.94
CA ALA A 83 -18.81 -19.08 -9.69
C ALA A 83 -17.58 -18.15 -9.74
N LEU A 84 -16.93 -17.91 -8.60
CA LEU A 84 -15.72 -17.08 -8.52
C LEU A 84 -14.55 -17.65 -9.36
N LEU A 85 -14.41 -18.97 -9.47
CA LEU A 85 -13.43 -19.61 -10.35
C LEU A 85 -13.73 -19.42 -11.84
N ASP A 86 -15.01 -19.44 -12.24
CA ASP A 86 -15.41 -19.20 -13.62
C ASP A 86 -15.32 -17.70 -13.96
N ASP A 87 -15.79 -16.80 -13.08
CA ASP A 87 -15.67 -15.34 -13.20
C ASP A 87 -14.20 -14.90 -13.35
N THR A 88 -13.30 -15.44 -12.53
CA THR A 88 -11.86 -15.14 -12.62
C THR A 88 -11.23 -15.73 -13.88
N THR A 89 -11.71 -16.87 -14.37
CA THR A 89 -11.30 -17.45 -15.65
C THR A 89 -11.75 -16.57 -16.83
N GLU A 90 -12.99 -16.07 -16.83
CA GLU A 90 -13.48 -15.14 -17.85
C GLU A 90 -12.73 -13.80 -17.80
N ALA A 91 -12.51 -13.23 -16.61
CA ALA A 91 -11.75 -11.98 -16.44
C ALA A 91 -10.31 -12.10 -16.97
N LEU A 92 -9.61 -13.20 -16.69
CA LEU A 92 -8.27 -13.47 -17.23
C LEU A 92 -8.27 -13.60 -18.76
N ASN A 93 -9.23 -14.34 -19.32
CA ASN A 93 -9.37 -14.49 -20.76
C ASN A 93 -9.72 -13.16 -21.46
N SER A 94 -10.61 -12.35 -20.86
CA SER A 94 -10.97 -11.01 -21.34
C SER A 94 -9.76 -10.07 -21.39
N LEU A 95 -8.97 -10.02 -20.30
CA LEU A 95 -7.73 -9.23 -20.23
C LEU A 95 -6.67 -9.67 -21.26
N CYS A 96 -6.76 -10.92 -21.74
CA CYS A 96 -5.82 -11.51 -22.70
C CYS A 96 -6.37 -11.63 -24.13
N LYS A 97 -7.63 -11.23 -24.37
CA LYS A 97 -8.39 -11.52 -25.60
C LYS A 97 -7.61 -11.25 -26.88
N ASN A 98 -7.01 -10.07 -27.01
CA ASN A 98 -6.24 -9.69 -28.20
C ASN A 98 -5.07 -10.65 -28.52
N ASN A 99 -4.39 -11.18 -27.50
CA ASN A 99 -3.31 -12.16 -27.68
C ASN A 99 -3.86 -13.59 -27.88
N LEU A 100 -5.00 -13.92 -27.28
CA LEU A 100 -5.70 -15.20 -27.46
C LEU A 100 -6.23 -15.33 -28.91
N ASP A 101 -6.83 -14.26 -29.44
CA ASP A 101 -7.32 -14.18 -30.82
C ASP A 101 -6.17 -14.36 -31.83
N ILE A 102 -5.04 -13.67 -31.61
CA ILE A 102 -3.82 -13.85 -32.41
C ILE A 102 -3.29 -15.28 -32.31
N ALA A 103 -3.22 -15.85 -31.11
CA ALA A 103 -2.76 -17.23 -30.90
C ALA A 103 -3.67 -18.26 -31.60
N ASN A 104 -4.99 -18.03 -31.60
CA ASN A 104 -5.96 -18.89 -32.26
C ASN A 104 -5.83 -18.84 -33.79
N VAL A 105 -5.65 -17.64 -34.39
CA VAL A 105 -5.35 -17.52 -35.84
C VAL A 105 -4.04 -18.23 -36.18
N LEU A 106 -2.96 -17.97 -35.45
CA LEU A 106 -1.66 -18.62 -35.68
C LEU A 106 -1.72 -20.14 -35.49
N ARG A 107 -2.60 -20.66 -34.62
CA ARG A 107 -2.86 -22.10 -34.47
C ARG A 107 -3.52 -22.69 -35.73
N ILE A 108 -4.50 -21.99 -36.29
CA ILE A 108 -5.20 -22.37 -37.52
C ILE A 108 -4.25 -22.33 -38.72
N GLU A 109 -3.51 -21.24 -38.91
CA GLU A 109 -2.51 -21.09 -39.99
C GLU A 109 -1.42 -22.15 -39.90
N ARG A 110 -0.90 -22.44 -38.69
CA ARG A 110 0.11 -23.48 -38.48
C ARG A 110 -0.41 -24.87 -38.82
N TYR A 111 -1.66 -25.18 -38.50
CA TYR A 111 -2.29 -26.45 -38.88
C TYR A 111 -2.51 -26.53 -40.40
N MET A 112 -2.92 -25.44 -41.05
CA MET A 112 -3.03 -25.35 -42.51
C MET A 112 -1.68 -25.63 -43.19
N LEU A 113 -0.60 -24.95 -42.77
CA LEU A 113 0.75 -25.17 -43.31
C LEU A 113 1.26 -26.60 -43.04
N TRP A 114 1.04 -27.14 -41.84
CA TRP A 114 1.40 -28.54 -41.53
C TRP A 114 0.67 -29.53 -42.46
N ARG A 115 -0.60 -29.29 -42.75
CA ARG A 115 -1.41 -30.08 -43.69
C ARG A 115 -0.96 -29.94 -45.15
N GLU A 116 -0.24 -28.88 -45.52
CA GLU A 116 0.40 -28.74 -46.84
C GLU A 116 1.79 -29.40 -46.91
N ILE A 117 2.60 -29.28 -45.85
CA ILE A 117 3.89 -29.99 -45.70
C ILE A 117 3.66 -31.51 -45.79
N ASN A 118 2.64 -32.03 -45.10
CA ASN A 118 2.24 -33.44 -45.17
C ASN A 118 1.73 -33.88 -46.57
N LYS A 119 1.36 -32.94 -47.44
CA LYS A 119 1.01 -33.19 -48.85
C LYS A 119 2.21 -33.05 -49.80
N GLY A 120 3.43 -32.90 -49.26
CA GLY A 120 4.66 -32.76 -50.04
C GLY A 120 4.86 -31.39 -50.69
N LYS A 121 4.14 -30.35 -50.24
CA LYS A 121 4.33 -28.98 -50.73
C LYS A 121 5.31 -28.19 -49.85
N GLU A 122 6.02 -27.25 -50.45
CA GLU A 122 6.77 -26.24 -49.70
C GLU A 122 5.83 -25.25 -48.99
N ALA A 123 6.12 -24.93 -47.73
CA ALA A 123 5.32 -24.02 -46.93
C ALA A 123 5.63 -22.55 -47.26
N SER A 124 4.89 -21.97 -48.21
CA SER A 124 4.98 -20.54 -48.53
C SER A 124 4.00 -19.70 -47.68
N PRO A 125 4.40 -18.51 -47.18
CA PRO A 125 3.46 -17.55 -46.61
C PRO A 125 2.42 -17.06 -47.63
N ASP A 126 2.74 -17.09 -48.92
CA ASP A 126 1.84 -16.64 -49.99
C ASP A 126 0.60 -17.56 -50.11
N THR A 127 0.68 -18.83 -49.72
CA THR A 127 -0.47 -19.73 -49.79
C THR A 127 -1.57 -19.34 -48.80
N ILE A 128 -1.20 -18.82 -47.62
CA ILE A 128 -2.16 -18.28 -46.63
C ILE A 128 -2.83 -17.02 -47.19
N LEU A 129 -2.06 -16.11 -47.80
CA LEU A 129 -2.59 -14.90 -48.42
C LEU A 129 -3.51 -15.22 -49.61
N GLN A 130 -3.15 -16.20 -50.44
CA GLN A 130 -4.01 -16.71 -51.52
C GLN A 130 -5.29 -17.35 -50.97
N TYR A 131 -5.22 -18.15 -49.90
CA TYR A 131 -6.39 -18.74 -49.26
C TYR A 131 -7.36 -17.67 -48.73
N TYR A 132 -6.86 -16.66 -48.01
CA TYR A 132 -7.71 -15.57 -47.51
C TYR A 132 -8.28 -14.69 -48.63
N ASN A 133 -7.51 -14.40 -49.68
CA ASN A 133 -8.01 -13.67 -50.85
C ASN A 133 -9.11 -14.47 -51.58
N LEU A 134 -8.90 -15.77 -51.81
CA LEU A 134 -9.89 -16.66 -52.44
C LEU A 134 -11.18 -16.74 -51.61
N LYS A 135 -11.06 -16.90 -50.28
CA LYS A 135 -12.20 -16.95 -49.35
C LYS A 135 -12.97 -15.61 -49.33
N LYS A 136 -12.24 -14.49 -49.39
CA LYS A 136 -12.82 -13.14 -49.47
C LYS A 136 -13.57 -12.91 -50.79
N SER A 137 -13.02 -13.36 -51.92
CA SER A 137 -13.73 -13.35 -53.22
C SER A 137 -15.00 -14.22 -53.17
N GLN A 138 -14.98 -15.37 -52.51
CA GLN A 138 -16.15 -16.21 -52.30
C GLN A 138 -17.21 -15.52 -51.43
N GLN A 139 -16.82 -14.88 -50.31
CA GLN A 139 -17.76 -14.10 -49.48
C GLN A 139 -18.39 -12.93 -50.25
N MET A 140 -17.65 -12.25 -51.12
CA MET A 140 -18.19 -11.20 -52.00
C MET A 140 -19.19 -11.71 -53.05
N GLN A 141 -19.21 -13.01 -53.37
CA GLN A 141 -20.17 -13.60 -54.32
C GLN A 141 -21.45 -14.16 -53.67
N VAL A 142 -21.50 -14.26 -52.33
CA VAL A 142 -22.58 -14.96 -51.59
C VAL A 142 -23.67 -13.99 -51.07
N SER A 143 -23.71 -12.73 -51.55
CA SER A 143 -24.75 -11.74 -51.19
C SER A 143 -25.69 -11.33 -52.34
N PRO A 144 -26.54 -12.23 -52.89
CA PRO A 144 -27.71 -11.83 -53.67
C PRO A 144 -29.03 -12.16 -52.95
N TYR A 145 -29.74 -11.14 -52.44
CA TYR A 145 -31.22 -10.96 -52.51
C TYR A 145 -31.65 -9.75 -51.66
N GLY A 146 -32.24 -8.71 -52.27
CA GLY A 146 -32.72 -7.55 -51.50
C GLY A 146 -33.01 -6.24 -52.26
N GLY A 147 -33.88 -6.25 -53.27
CA GLY A 147 -34.55 -5.04 -53.76
C GLY A 147 -33.95 -4.36 -55.01
N ASN A 148 -34.76 -4.25 -56.06
CA ASN A 148 -34.45 -3.50 -57.28
C ASN A 148 -34.89 -2.03 -57.18
N LYS A 149 -34.01 -1.09 -57.57
CA LYS A 149 -34.39 0.14 -58.28
C LYS A 149 -33.21 0.65 -59.14
N MET A 150 -33.52 1.45 -60.15
CA MET A 150 -32.70 1.59 -61.38
C MET A 150 -32.22 3.03 -61.63
N LYS A 151 -31.21 3.17 -62.50
CA LYS A 151 -30.42 4.36 -62.91
C LYS A 151 -29.22 4.66 -61.98
N GLY A 152 -28.01 4.92 -62.50
CA GLY A 152 -27.53 4.82 -63.89
C GLY A 152 -26.20 5.56 -64.15
N THR A 153 -25.73 5.49 -65.40
CA THR A 153 -24.72 6.38 -66.04
C THR A 153 -23.23 6.03 -65.88
N GLN A 154 -22.56 5.84 -67.04
CA GLN A 154 -21.11 5.92 -67.34
C GLN A 154 -20.10 4.98 -66.63
N GLU A 155 -18.92 4.69 -67.19
CA GLU A 155 -18.52 4.29 -68.56
C GLU A 155 -17.01 3.96 -68.58
N ASN A 156 -16.55 3.19 -69.58
CA ASN A 156 -15.18 3.18 -70.12
C ASN A 156 -13.96 3.05 -69.16
N GLN A 157 -13.43 1.84 -69.04
CA GLN A 157 -11.99 1.61 -69.32
C GLN A 157 -11.84 0.54 -70.41
N ARG A 158 -10.67 0.51 -71.07
CA ARG A 158 -10.40 -0.20 -72.33
C ARG A 158 -9.58 -1.48 -72.11
N GLU A 159 -9.18 -2.09 -73.23
CA GLU A 159 -8.16 -3.16 -73.38
C GLU A 159 -8.66 -4.59 -73.03
N ASP A 160 -8.44 -5.61 -73.87
CA ASP A 160 -8.12 -5.55 -75.31
C ASP A 160 -8.59 -6.79 -76.10
N THR A 161 -8.51 -6.65 -77.41
CA THR A 161 -8.90 -7.50 -78.54
C THR A 161 -8.51 -8.98 -78.44
N LEU A 162 -9.44 -9.89 -78.78
CA LEU A 162 -9.18 -11.04 -79.67
C LEU A 162 -10.49 -11.62 -80.27
N GLU A 163 -10.38 -12.16 -81.48
CA GLU A 163 -11.48 -12.69 -82.30
C GLU A 163 -11.83 -14.16 -81.90
N CYS A 164 -12.95 -14.79 -82.28
CA CYS A 164 -14.08 -14.45 -83.18
C CYS A 164 -15.38 -15.11 -82.59
N GLN A 165 -16.46 -15.58 -83.26
CA GLN A 165 -16.80 -15.78 -84.68
C GLN A 165 -18.34 -15.80 -84.93
N GLN A 166 -18.76 -15.26 -86.08
CA GLN A 166 -20.01 -15.55 -86.83
C GLN A 166 -21.42 -15.28 -86.25
N ILE A 167 -22.32 -14.91 -87.18
CA ILE A 167 -23.69 -14.39 -87.02
C ILE A 167 -24.60 -15.18 -87.98
N PRO A 168 -25.80 -15.63 -87.57
CA PRO A 168 -27.07 -15.07 -88.10
C PRO A 168 -28.04 -14.71 -86.93
N ARG A 169 -28.83 -13.63 -86.89
CA ARG A 169 -29.48 -12.70 -87.85
C ARG A 169 -30.58 -13.27 -88.77
N ARG A 170 -31.81 -13.33 -88.23
CA ARG A 170 -33.05 -12.62 -88.67
C ARG A 170 -34.09 -12.83 -87.53
N GLY A 171 -35.02 -11.92 -87.22
CA GLY A 171 -36.07 -11.30 -88.04
C GLY A 171 -37.39 -12.06 -87.79
N THR A 172 -38.59 -11.48 -87.65
CA THR A 172 -39.07 -10.10 -87.87
C THR A 172 -40.35 -9.83 -87.02
N GLN A 173 -40.75 -8.56 -86.88
CA GLN A 173 -41.81 -7.92 -86.06
C GLN A 173 -43.19 -8.63 -85.86
N PRO A 174 -43.92 -8.31 -84.76
CA PRO A 174 -45.34 -8.62 -84.52
C PRO A 174 -46.30 -7.47 -84.93
N PRO A 175 -47.63 -7.71 -85.03
CA PRO A 175 -48.62 -6.79 -84.41
C PRO A 175 -50.00 -7.42 -84.01
N HIS A 176 -50.90 -6.62 -83.39
CA HIS A 176 -52.40 -6.73 -83.32
C HIS A 176 -53.08 -8.02 -82.77
N GLU A 177 -54.25 -8.05 -82.09
CA GLU A 177 -55.12 -7.13 -81.30
C GLU A 177 -56.28 -8.01 -80.68
N SER A 178 -57.40 -7.64 -80.02
CA SER A 178 -58.09 -6.41 -79.54
C SER A 178 -59.16 -6.79 -78.45
N SER A 179 -60.13 -5.88 -78.15
CA SER A 179 -61.43 -6.12 -77.44
C SER A 179 -61.41 -6.29 -75.90
N ALA A 180 -62.43 -5.91 -75.10
CA ALA A 180 -63.59 -5.02 -75.34
C ALA A 180 -64.16 -4.40 -74.03
N SER A 181 -64.99 -3.36 -74.25
CA SER A 181 -65.78 -2.49 -73.35
C SER A 181 -66.49 -3.06 -72.10
N ARG A 182 -66.66 -2.19 -71.07
CA ARG A 182 -67.97 -1.73 -70.51
C ARG A 182 -67.84 -0.89 -69.21
N THR A 183 -68.53 0.25 -69.15
CA THR A 183 -69.12 0.87 -67.93
C THR A 183 -70.66 0.62 -67.98
N PRO A 184 -71.49 0.92 -66.95
CA PRO A 184 -71.80 2.29 -66.46
C PRO A 184 -71.82 2.49 -64.93
N ASP A 185 -71.75 3.77 -64.51
CA ASP A 185 -72.57 4.55 -63.53
C ASP A 185 -72.86 4.00 -62.10
N GLU A 186 -73.12 4.79 -61.05
CA GLU A 186 -73.36 6.25 -60.84
C GLU A 186 -72.66 6.67 -59.48
N VAL A 187 -72.88 7.71 -58.65
CA VAL A 187 -73.90 8.77 -58.37
C VAL A 187 -73.13 10.08 -57.95
N ALA A 188 -73.82 11.19 -57.68
CA ALA A 188 -73.31 12.53 -57.25
C ALA A 188 -73.38 12.75 -55.69
N GLU A 189 -73.19 13.92 -55.02
CA GLU A 189 -73.33 15.36 -55.35
C GLU A 189 -72.38 16.32 -54.57
N GLU A 190 -71.94 17.41 -55.22
CA GLU A 190 -71.94 18.86 -54.82
C GLU A 190 -71.26 19.39 -53.50
N ILE A 191 -70.80 20.67 -53.34
CA ILE A 191 -70.71 21.87 -54.22
C ILE A 191 -69.60 22.90 -53.80
N ASN A 192 -69.09 23.67 -54.78
CA ASN A 192 -68.42 25.02 -54.86
C ASN A 192 -67.44 25.60 -53.80
N GLY A 193 -66.51 26.48 -54.26
CA GLY A 193 -65.82 27.47 -53.41
C GLY A 193 -64.40 27.95 -53.82
N ASP A 194 -64.26 28.61 -54.98
CA ASP A 194 -63.54 29.89 -55.29
C ASP A 194 -62.41 30.44 -54.36
N GLU A 195 -61.35 31.16 -54.79
CA GLU A 195 -60.87 31.59 -56.13
C GLU A 195 -59.33 31.92 -56.14
N ALA A 196 -58.82 32.56 -57.20
CA ALA A 196 -57.40 32.69 -57.59
C ALA A 196 -56.55 33.83 -56.97
N GLY A 197 -55.22 33.83 -57.23
CA GLY A 197 -54.47 35.08 -57.55
C GLY A 197 -53.07 35.35 -56.93
N GLU A 198 -52.02 35.38 -57.81
CA GLU A 198 -50.84 36.29 -57.85
C GLU A 198 -49.84 36.42 -56.62
N LYS A 199 -48.50 36.32 -56.82
CA LYS A 199 -47.42 37.38 -56.86
C LYS A 199 -47.05 38.08 -55.52
N MET A 200 -45.84 38.63 -55.26
CA MET A 200 -44.43 38.44 -55.70
C MET A 200 -43.50 39.28 -54.75
N GLU A 201 -42.16 39.08 -54.78
CA GLU A 201 -41.07 39.98 -54.26
C GLU A 201 -40.86 40.25 -52.73
N ASP A 202 -39.75 39.71 -52.21
CA ASP A 202 -38.56 40.37 -51.56
C ASP A 202 -38.53 41.25 -50.27
N GLU A 203 -37.37 41.08 -49.59
CA GLU A 203 -36.57 41.92 -48.66
C GLU A 203 -36.94 42.31 -47.18
N ASP A 204 -35.99 41.94 -46.29
CA ASP A 204 -35.41 42.63 -45.12
C ASP A 204 -36.20 43.24 -43.93
N SER A 205 -36.18 42.47 -42.83
CA SER A 205 -35.45 42.78 -41.57
C SER A 205 -36.16 43.37 -40.31
N VAL A 206 -35.77 42.80 -39.15
CA VAL A 206 -35.84 43.28 -37.73
C VAL A 206 -37.18 43.73 -37.11
N LYS A 207 -37.72 42.99 -36.11
CA LYS A 207 -37.91 43.43 -34.68
C LYS A 207 -38.64 42.46 -33.73
N GLU A 208 -38.76 42.92 -32.48
CA GLU A 208 -39.04 42.30 -31.18
C GLU A 208 -40.39 41.57 -30.93
N ALA A 209 -40.27 40.41 -30.25
CA ALA A 209 -40.93 40.01 -28.99
C ALA A 209 -42.47 39.77 -28.82
N ALA A 210 -42.76 38.62 -28.18
CA ALA A 210 -43.90 38.27 -27.31
C ALA A 210 -45.28 37.94 -27.97
N PRO A 211 -46.18 37.19 -27.28
CA PRO A 211 -45.94 35.98 -26.45
C PRO A 211 -47.00 34.84 -26.62
N GLU A 212 -46.74 33.66 -26.03
CA GLU A 212 -47.71 32.57 -25.68
C GLU A 212 -48.51 31.89 -26.83
N MET A 213 -49.10 30.68 -26.69
CA MET A 213 -48.75 29.46 -25.94
C MET A 213 -49.65 28.28 -26.43
N THR A 214 -49.09 27.10 -26.74
CA THR A 214 -49.89 25.84 -26.74
C THR A 214 -49.05 24.55 -26.60
N THR A 215 -49.53 23.66 -25.72
CA THR A 215 -49.20 22.22 -25.54
C THR A 215 -50.24 21.35 -26.31
N PRO A 216 -50.14 19.99 -26.49
CA PRO A 216 -49.50 19.02 -25.56
C PRO A 216 -48.89 17.67 -26.07
N LEU A 217 -47.97 17.15 -25.25
CA LEU A 217 -47.77 15.77 -24.75
C LEU A 217 -47.64 14.53 -25.69
N PRO A 218 -46.62 13.67 -25.46
CA PRO A 218 -46.48 12.35 -26.07
C PRO A 218 -46.79 11.16 -25.14
N SER A 219 -47.09 9.99 -25.72
CA SER A 219 -46.92 8.64 -25.13
C SER A 219 -46.94 7.58 -26.26
N CYS A 220 -46.36 6.38 -26.19
CA CYS A 220 -45.61 5.73 -25.12
C CYS A 220 -44.63 4.64 -25.67
N GLU A 221 -43.95 3.95 -24.76
CA GLU A 221 -43.15 2.71 -24.89
C GLU A 221 -41.80 2.73 -25.63
N THR A 222 -40.78 2.24 -24.93
CA THR A 222 -39.58 1.59 -25.49
C THR A 222 -39.02 0.61 -24.45
N LYS A 223 -38.32 -0.44 -24.90
CA LYS A 223 -37.61 -1.40 -24.03
C LYS A 223 -36.13 -1.48 -24.40
N ASP A 224 -35.37 -1.84 -23.38
CA ASP A 224 -33.94 -2.17 -23.33
C ASP A 224 -33.33 -2.74 -24.61
N TYR A 225 -32.13 -2.25 -24.98
CA TYR A 225 -31.00 -3.12 -25.39
C TYR A 225 -29.66 -2.46 -25.06
N ALA A 226 -28.63 -3.27 -24.79
CA ALA A 226 -27.29 -2.81 -24.47
C ALA A 226 -26.48 -2.46 -25.74
N VAL A 227 -25.64 -1.42 -25.66
CA VAL A 227 -24.84 -0.92 -26.79
C VAL A 227 -23.35 -1.07 -26.52
N SER A 228 -22.61 -1.56 -27.53
CA SER A 228 -21.16 -1.75 -27.49
C SER A 228 -20.40 -0.47 -27.87
N PRO A 229 -19.21 -0.19 -27.31
CA PRO A 229 -18.43 1.00 -27.64
C PRO A 229 -17.65 0.82 -28.95
N SER A 230 -18.26 1.19 -30.09
CA SER A 230 -17.58 1.20 -31.39
C SER A 230 -18.20 2.18 -32.39
N ALA A 231 -17.63 3.38 -32.52
CA ALA A 231 -17.52 4.19 -33.76
C ALA A 231 -17.20 5.69 -33.49
N GLU A 232 -15.97 6.00 -33.07
CA GLU A 232 -15.41 7.35 -33.31
C GLU A 232 -14.03 7.24 -33.97
N ARG A 233 -13.97 7.48 -35.28
CA ARG A 233 -12.71 7.80 -35.95
C ARG A 233 -12.93 8.66 -37.21
N SER A 234 -12.50 9.92 -37.09
CA SER A 234 -12.07 10.84 -38.16
C SER A 234 -12.58 10.60 -39.59
N LYS A 235 -13.40 11.54 -40.09
CA LYS A 235 -13.49 11.79 -41.54
C LYS A 235 -12.13 12.31 -42.03
N GLU A 236 -11.42 11.54 -42.83
CA GLU A 236 -10.24 12.01 -43.58
C GLU A 236 -10.35 11.47 -45.01
N ALA A 237 -10.23 12.36 -46.00
CA ALA A 237 -10.65 12.08 -47.38
C ALA A 237 -9.50 12.14 -48.38
N GLY A 238 -9.56 11.28 -49.41
CA GLY A 238 -8.91 11.55 -50.69
C GLY A 238 -7.46 11.08 -50.85
N ARG A 239 -7.23 9.76 -50.92
CA ARG A 239 -6.15 9.19 -51.76
C ARG A 239 -6.66 7.93 -52.49
N PRO A 240 -6.28 7.71 -53.77
CA PRO A 240 -6.71 6.54 -54.51
C PRO A 240 -6.01 5.27 -53.97
N LEU A 241 -6.80 4.29 -53.52
CA LEU A 241 -6.32 2.99 -53.09
C LEU A 241 -6.29 2.01 -54.26
N ASN A 242 -5.13 1.92 -54.91
CA ASN A 242 -4.63 0.71 -55.52
C ASN A 242 -3.21 0.47 -54.99
N GLU A 243 -2.77 -0.79 -54.94
CA GLU A 243 -1.47 -1.22 -54.36
C GLU A 243 -1.29 -1.10 -52.83
N VAL A 244 -2.35 -1.30 -52.03
CA VAL A 244 -2.18 -1.83 -50.65
C VAL A 244 -3.24 -2.89 -50.37
N PRO A 245 -2.87 -4.17 -50.11
CA PRO A 245 -3.82 -5.16 -49.62
C PRO A 245 -4.25 -4.79 -48.19
N VAL A 246 -5.57 -4.67 -47.97
CA VAL A 246 -6.11 -4.37 -46.63
C VAL A 246 -5.82 -5.53 -45.69
N ILE A 247 -4.85 -5.34 -44.79
CA ILE A 247 -4.45 -6.31 -43.77
C ILE A 247 -5.58 -6.40 -42.73
N MET A 248 -6.32 -7.50 -42.74
CA MET A 248 -7.39 -7.77 -41.76
C MET A 248 -6.78 -8.13 -40.39
N THR A 249 -7.44 -7.73 -39.32
CA THR A 249 -7.03 -8.06 -37.94
C THR A 249 -7.38 -9.51 -37.58
N ALA A 250 -6.62 -10.12 -36.67
CA ALA A 250 -6.89 -11.50 -36.21
C ALA A 250 -8.32 -11.70 -35.68
N SER A 251 -8.87 -10.67 -35.01
CA SER A 251 -10.26 -10.62 -34.56
C SER A 251 -11.28 -10.70 -35.72
N GLU A 252 -11.03 -10.02 -36.84
CA GLU A 252 -11.90 -10.09 -38.04
C GLU A 252 -11.77 -11.44 -38.76
N LEU A 253 -10.55 -12.01 -38.82
CA LEU A 253 -10.32 -13.34 -39.41
C LEU A 253 -11.08 -14.45 -38.67
N LEU A 254 -11.14 -14.38 -37.33
CA LEU A 254 -11.93 -15.30 -36.50
C LEU A 254 -13.44 -15.05 -36.60
N LEU A 255 -13.87 -13.78 -36.56
CA LEU A 255 -15.29 -13.42 -36.65
C LEU A 255 -15.91 -13.85 -37.98
N ASN A 256 -15.16 -13.70 -39.09
CA ASN A 256 -15.56 -14.16 -40.42
C ASN A 256 -15.42 -15.68 -40.64
N ARG A 257 -15.00 -16.44 -39.61
CA ARG A 257 -14.81 -17.91 -39.61
C ARG A 257 -14.19 -18.45 -40.90
N MET A 258 -13.10 -17.82 -41.37
CA MET A 258 -12.58 -18.09 -42.70
C MET A 258 -11.97 -19.49 -42.90
N PHE A 259 -11.81 -20.31 -41.85
CA PHE A 259 -11.38 -21.70 -41.95
C PHE A 259 -12.32 -22.63 -41.18
N HIS A 260 -12.62 -23.80 -41.76
CA HIS A 260 -13.39 -24.87 -41.13
C HIS A 260 -12.65 -26.19 -41.34
N ASP A 261 -12.37 -26.92 -40.27
CA ASP A 261 -11.87 -28.30 -40.31
C ASP A 261 -12.31 -29.03 -39.03
N ASN A 262 -12.67 -30.29 -39.16
CA ASN A 262 -13.37 -31.05 -38.11
C ASN A 262 -12.45 -31.35 -36.92
N GLU A 263 -11.17 -31.59 -37.16
CA GLU A 263 -10.17 -31.86 -36.11
C GLU A 263 -9.97 -30.65 -35.18
N LEU A 264 -9.95 -29.43 -35.74
CA LEU A 264 -9.82 -28.21 -34.95
C LEU A 264 -11.06 -27.98 -34.07
N GLU A 265 -12.27 -28.16 -34.62
CA GLU A 265 -13.51 -27.99 -33.86
C GLU A 265 -13.67 -29.06 -32.77
N GLN A 266 -13.21 -30.30 -33.01
CA GLN A 266 -13.10 -31.33 -31.98
C GLN A 266 -12.09 -30.93 -30.89
N SER A 267 -10.95 -30.35 -31.25
CA SER A 267 -9.96 -29.88 -30.27
C SER A 267 -10.52 -28.76 -29.38
N ASP A 268 -11.29 -27.82 -29.93
CA ASP A 268 -11.90 -26.73 -29.16
C ASP A 268 -13.03 -27.23 -28.25
N LYS A 269 -13.84 -28.21 -28.71
CA LYS A 269 -14.79 -28.91 -27.84
C LYS A 269 -14.08 -29.65 -26.70
N PHE A 270 -12.92 -30.26 -26.95
CA PHE A 270 -12.10 -30.86 -25.90
C PHE A 270 -11.62 -29.81 -24.87
N TYR A 271 -11.03 -28.69 -25.30
CA TYR A 271 -10.62 -27.61 -24.38
C TYR A 271 -11.80 -27.01 -23.60
N GLN A 272 -12.98 -26.91 -24.21
CA GLN A 272 -14.22 -26.47 -23.54
C GLN A 272 -14.75 -27.52 -22.55
N SER A 273 -14.44 -28.80 -22.71
CA SER A 273 -14.87 -29.87 -21.79
C SER A 273 -14.04 -29.96 -20.49
N LEU A 274 -12.88 -29.28 -20.42
CA LEU A 274 -11.95 -29.38 -19.29
C LEU A 274 -12.55 -29.00 -17.91
N PRO A 275 -12.11 -29.63 -16.81
CA PRO A 275 -12.39 -29.21 -15.44
C PRO A 275 -12.04 -27.73 -15.16
N ARG A 276 -12.83 -27.06 -14.32
CA ARG A 276 -12.73 -25.61 -14.06
C ARG A 276 -11.34 -25.18 -13.55
N SER A 277 -10.72 -25.97 -12.68
CA SER A 277 -9.36 -25.73 -12.18
C SER A 277 -8.29 -25.79 -13.29
N LEU A 278 -8.44 -26.69 -14.27
CA LEU A 278 -7.54 -26.76 -15.42
C LEU A 278 -7.79 -25.61 -16.40
N LYS A 279 -9.05 -25.20 -16.60
CA LYS A 279 -9.39 -23.99 -17.38
C LYS A 279 -8.76 -22.72 -16.79
N LEU A 280 -8.83 -22.54 -15.47
CA LEU A 280 -8.15 -21.45 -14.78
C LEU A 280 -6.62 -21.53 -14.97
N GLY A 281 -6.04 -22.74 -14.89
CA GLY A 281 -4.62 -22.96 -15.18
C GLY A 281 -4.21 -22.55 -16.60
N PHE A 282 -5.01 -22.90 -17.62
CA PHE A 282 -4.79 -22.46 -19.00
C PHE A 282 -4.98 -20.94 -19.17
N ALA A 283 -5.98 -20.33 -18.53
CA ALA A 283 -6.17 -18.87 -18.55
C ALA A 283 -5.00 -18.12 -17.89
N LEU A 284 -4.47 -18.63 -16.77
CA LEU A 284 -3.29 -18.09 -16.10
C LEU A 284 -2.03 -18.22 -16.95
N TYR A 285 -1.82 -19.37 -17.62
CA TYR A 285 -0.72 -19.54 -18.58
C TYR A 285 -0.84 -18.56 -19.76
N ASN A 286 -2.04 -18.42 -20.34
CA ASN A 286 -2.30 -17.45 -21.41
C ASN A 286 -2.01 -16.01 -20.94
N ALA A 287 -2.33 -15.66 -19.69
CA ALA A 287 -1.97 -14.37 -19.09
C ALA A 287 -0.46 -14.18 -18.93
N MET A 288 0.26 -15.21 -18.46
CA MET A 288 1.73 -15.19 -18.37
C MET A 288 2.41 -15.00 -19.72
N VAL A 289 1.91 -15.65 -20.79
CA VAL A 289 2.40 -15.45 -22.16
C VAL A 289 2.08 -14.03 -22.64
N SER A 290 0.81 -13.63 -22.53
CA SER A 290 0.24 -12.34 -22.95
C SER A 290 0.95 -11.13 -22.34
N LYS A 291 1.40 -11.23 -21.08
CA LYS A 291 2.08 -10.17 -20.32
C LYS A 291 3.49 -10.55 -19.88
N SER A 292 4.15 -11.42 -20.65
CA SER A 292 5.51 -11.94 -20.34
C SER A 292 6.59 -10.85 -20.17
N GLU A 293 6.44 -9.68 -20.79
CA GLU A 293 7.32 -8.53 -20.55
C GLU A 293 7.21 -7.98 -19.11
N MET A 294 5.98 -7.86 -18.58
CA MET A 294 5.72 -7.40 -17.22
C MET A 294 6.13 -8.45 -16.18
N LEU A 295 5.95 -9.74 -16.51
CA LEU A 295 6.46 -10.85 -15.70
C LEU A 295 7.99 -10.78 -15.53
N CYS A 296 8.73 -10.49 -16.60
CA CYS A 296 10.18 -10.30 -16.53
C CYS A 296 10.54 -9.12 -15.61
N TYR A 297 9.89 -7.97 -15.75
CA TYR A 297 10.17 -6.82 -14.89
C TYR A 297 9.88 -7.12 -13.42
N PHE A 298 8.76 -7.77 -13.11
CA PHE A 298 8.40 -8.17 -11.75
C PHE A 298 9.46 -9.10 -11.13
N VAL A 299 9.90 -10.13 -11.85
CA VAL A 299 10.91 -11.08 -11.34
C VAL A 299 12.27 -10.39 -11.12
N ILE A 300 12.66 -9.44 -11.97
CA ILE A 300 13.90 -8.66 -11.81
C ILE A 300 13.83 -7.75 -10.57
N ILE A 301 12.69 -7.09 -10.35
CA ILE A 301 12.45 -6.26 -9.15
C ILE A 301 12.46 -7.14 -7.89
N LEU A 302 11.81 -8.31 -7.93
CA LEU A 302 11.75 -9.26 -6.81
C LEU A 302 13.13 -9.82 -6.44
N ASN A 303 13.96 -10.21 -7.42
CA ASN A 303 15.34 -10.64 -7.15
C ASN A 303 16.16 -9.51 -6.50
N HIS A 304 15.99 -8.26 -6.96
CA HIS A 304 16.65 -7.13 -6.33
C HIS A 304 16.14 -6.85 -4.91
N MET A 305 14.84 -6.96 -4.64
CA MET A 305 14.27 -6.81 -3.29
C MET A 305 14.83 -7.81 -2.28
N VAL A 306 15.03 -9.07 -2.69
CA VAL A 306 15.52 -10.15 -1.82
C VAL A 306 17.05 -10.16 -1.71
N SER A 307 17.76 -9.62 -2.70
CA SER A 307 19.23 -9.56 -2.73
C SER A 307 19.82 -8.25 -2.16
N ALA A 308 19.17 -7.10 -2.41
CA ALA A 308 19.65 -5.73 -2.14
C ALA A 308 21.10 -5.43 -2.54
N SER A 309 21.62 -6.12 -3.56
CA SER A 309 23.02 -6.00 -3.98
C SER A 309 23.21 -5.00 -5.12
N VAL A 310 24.39 -4.38 -5.20
CA VAL A 310 24.77 -3.47 -6.29
C VAL A 310 24.80 -4.18 -7.65
N LEU A 311 25.08 -5.49 -7.70
CA LEU A 311 24.93 -6.27 -8.95
C LEU A 311 23.46 -6.36 -9.37
N THR A 312 22.55 -6.68 -8.44
CA THR A 312 21.11 -6.71 -8.77
C THR A 312 20.53 -5.34 -9.11
N LEU A 313 21.06 -4.26 -8.52
CA LEU A 313 20.59 -2.88 -8.66
C LEU A 313 20.63 -2.33 -10.09
N VAL A 314 21.57 -2.79 -10.91
CA VAL A 314 21.75 -2.27 -12.28
C VAL A 314 20.54 -2.55 -13.17
N LEU A 315 19.88 -3.70 -13.01
CA LEU A 315 18.79 -4.10 -13.91
C LEU A 315 17.47 -3.33 -13.69
N PRO A 316 16.96 -3.12 -12.45
CA PRO A 316 15.81 -2.24 -12.20
C PRO A 316 16.00 -0.82 -12.74
N ILE A 317 17.19 -0.23 -12.58
CA ILE A 317 17.50 1.09 -13.13
C ILE A 317 17.38 1.08 -14.67
N LEU A 318 17.90 0.06 -15.34
CA LEU A 318 17.75 -0.09 -16.80
C LEU A 318 16.31 -0.38 -17.23
N ILE A 319 15.49 -1.03 -16.40
CA ILE A 319 14.05 -1.22 -16.68
C ILE A 319 13.34 0.14 -16.70
N PHE A 320 13.45 0.91 -15.63
CA PHE A 320 12.70 2.17 -15.47
C PHE A 320 13.20 3.30 -16.37
N LEU A 321 14.49 3.29 -16.77
CA LEU A 321 15.10 4.36 -17.57
C LEU A 321 15.31 4.03 -19.05
N TRP A 322 15.12 2.77 -19.47
CA TRP A 322 15.32 2.38 -20.88
C TRP A 322 14.25 1.41 -21.39
N ALA A 323 13.92 0.35 -20.66
CA ALA A 323 12.94 -0.64 -21.14
C ALA A 323 11.52 -0.06 -21.18
N MET A 324 11.01 0.47 -20.07
CA MET A 324 9.63 0.97 -19.98
C MET A 324 9.42 2.27 -20.77
N LEU A 325 10.44 3.12 -20.89
CA LEU A 325 10.40 4.36 -21.69
C LEU A 325 10.49 4.12 -23.21
N SER A 326 10.82 2.91 -23.67
CA SER A 326 10.98 2.64 -25.10
C SER A 326 9.67 2.57 -25.88
N ILE A 327 9.60 3.30 -27.00
CA ILE A 327 8.49 3.32 -27.95
C ILE A 327 8.92 2.53 -29.20
N PRO A 328 8.09 1.61 -29.75
CA PRO A 328 6.86 1.06 -29.16
C PRO A 328 7.11 -0.08 -28.15
N ARG A 329 8.27 -0.76 -28.19
CA ARG A 329 8.64 -1.90 -27.33
C ARG A 329 10.15 -1.92 -27.02
N PRO A 330 10.60 -2.62 -25.96
CA PRO A 330 12.02 -2.72 -25.63
C PRO A 330 12.83 -3.39 -26.74
N THR A 331 13.99 -2.80 -27.05
CA THR A 331 14.83 -3.27 -28.15
C THR A 331 15.41 -4.65 -27.87
N LYS A 332 15.71 -5.41 -28.94
CA LYS A 332 16.51 -6.65 -28.89
C LYS A 332 17.82 -6.49 -28.11
N PHE A 333 18.45 -5.31 -28.19
CA PHE A 333 19.70 -5.01 -27.50
C PHE A 333 19.49 -4.94 -25.97
N PHE A 334 18.38 -4.39 -25.48
CA PHE A 334 18.02 -4.44 -24.06
C PHE A 334 17.89 -5.90 -23.57
N TRP A 335 17.10 -6.73 -24.26
CA TRP A 335 16.90 -8.12 -23.85
C TRP A 335 18.17 -8.98 -23.89
N MET A 336 19.03 -8.77 -24.91
CA MET A 336 20.35 -9.41 -24.97
C MET A 336 21.27 -8.95 -23.83
N MET A 337 21.29 -7.64 -23.53
CA MET A 337 22.05 -7.10 -22.39
C MET A 337 21.56 -7.67 -21.05
N ALA A 338 20.24 -7.77 -20.84
CA ALA A 338 19.67 -8.33 -19.61
C ALA A 338 20.08 -9.80 -19.42
N ILE A 339 19.98 -10.63 -20.45
CA ILE A 339 20.37 -12.06 -20.40
C ILE A 339 21.87 -12.20 -20.11
N VAL A 340 22.74 -11.54 -20.89
CA VAL A 340 24.20 -11.62 -20.70
C VAL A 340 24.61 -11.07 -19.34
N TYR A 341 23.96 -10.01 -18.85
CA TYR A 341 24.22 -9.49 -17.50
C TYR A 341 23.83 -10.51 -16.43
N THR A 342 22.66 -11.16 -16.53
CA THR A 342 22.28 -12.23 -15.59
C THR A 342 23.23 -13.44 -15.62
N GLU A 343 23.66 -13.88 -16.80
CA GLU A 343 24.64 -14.96 -16.95
C GLU A 343 25.97 -14.59 -16.25
N ILE A 344 26.48 -13.37 -16.46
CA ILE A 344 27.67 -12.84 -15.78
C ILE A 344 27.46 -12.76 -14.26
N THR A 345 26.31 -12.25 -13.79
CA THR A 345 26.00 -12.15 -12.34
C THR A 345 25.96 -13.53 -11.68
N VAL A 346 25.32 -14.53 -12.31
CA VAL A 346 25.29 -15.92 -11.81
C VAL A 346 26.70 -16.50 -11.75
N VAL A 347 27.52 -16.31 -12.79
CA VAL A 347 28.91 -16.79 -12.83
C VAL A 347 29.77 -16.13 -11.75
N VAL A 348 29.63 -14.82 -11.52
CA VAL A 348 30.34 -14.10 -10.45
C VAL A 348 29.89 -14.57 -9.06
N LYS A 349 28.58 -14.72 -8.83
CA LYS A 349 28.01 -15.28 -7.60
C LYS A 349 28.48 -16.72 -7.34
N TYR A 350 28.63 -17.53 -8.39
CA TYR A 350 29.13 -18.90 -8.31
C TYR A 350 30.61 -18.94 -7.91
N PHE A 351 31.47 -18.15 -8.57
CA PHE A 351 32.89 -18.03 -8.20
C PHE A 351 33.09 -17.52 -6.76
N ALA A 352 32.16 -16.72 -6.24
CA ALA A 352 32.19 -16.24 -4.85
C ALA A 352 31.99 -17.33 -3.78
N GLN A 353 31.38 -18.48 -4.11
CA GLN A 353 31.11 -19.52 -3.11
C GLN A 353 32.33 -20.38 -2.77
N PHE A 354 33.35 -20.42 -3.65
CA PHE A 354 34.58 -21.15 -3.38
C PHE A 354 35.32 -20.58 -2.17
N GLY A 355 35.81 -21.46 -1.29
CA GLY A 355 36.46 -21.10 -0.02
C GLY A 355 37.85 -20.44 -0.14
N PHE A 356 38.18 -19.82 -1.28
CA PHE A 356 39.50 -19.28 -1.58
C PHE A 356 39.73 -17.87 -1.02
N PHE A 357 38.66 -17.10 -0.80
CA PHE A 357 38.76 -15.71 -0.38
C PHE A 357 38.57 -15.54 1.14
N PRO A 358 39.29 -14.63 1.81
CA PRO A 358 39.21 -14.45 3.27
C PRO A 358 37.78 -14.21 3.79
N TRP A 359 36.94 -13.53 3.01
CA TRP A 359 35.55 -13.24 3.39
C TRP A 359 34.59 -14.43 3.27
N THR A 360 35.02 -15.57 2.74
CA THR A 360 34.21 -16.80 2.63
C THR A 360 34.39 -17.74 3.83
N THR A 361 35.21 -17.35 4.80
CA THR A 361 35.43 -18.08 6.06
C THR A 361 34.23 -17.92 7.00
N LYS A 362 33.73 -19.03 7.57
CA LYS A 362 32.55 -19.03 8.47
C LYS A 362 32.62 -17.98 9.59
N LEU A 363 33.80 -17.76 10.17
CA LEU A 363 34.03 -16.72 11.20
C LEU A 363 33.76 -15.30 10.68
N TYR A 364 34.27 -14.96 9.49
CA TYR A 364 34.05 -13.66 8.86
C TYR A 364 32.57 -13.48 8.46
N CYS A 365 31.92 -14.54 7.95
CA CYS A 365 30.50 -14.50 7.62
C CYS A 365 29.62 -14.31 8.86
N GLY A 366 29.96 -14.95 9.99
CA GLY A 366 29.19 -14.86 11.24
C GLY A 366 29.26 -13.48 11.90
N ILE A 367 30.46 -12.86 11.94
CA ILE A 367 30.63 -11.52 12.52
C ILE A 367 29.94 -10.46 11.63
N ASN A 368 30.16 -10.53 10.31
CA ASN A 368 29.63 -9.54 9.36
C ASN A 368 28.23 -9.91 8.80
N ALA A 369 27.49 -10.75 9.52
CA ALA A 369 26.18 -11.27 9.12
C ALA A 369 25.09 -10.19 9.09
N GLU A 370 25.23 -9.14 9.89
CA GLU A 370 24.24 -8.06 10.00
C GLU A 370 24.72 -6.74 9.38
N GLU A 371 26.03 -6.48 9.33
CA GLU A 371 26.57 -5.22 8.80
C GLU A 371 26.22 -5.00 7.32
N PRO A 372 25.61 -3.85 6.95
CA PRO A 372 25.22 -3.58 5.56
C PRO A 372 26.40 -3.16 4.67
N PHE A 373 27.41 -2.48 5.21
CA PHE A 373 28.48 -1.86 4.41
C PHE A 373 29.73 -2.74 4.18
N VAL A 374 29.76 -3.97 4.70
CA VAL A 374 30.85 -4.91 4.42
C VAL A 374 30.84 -5.29 2.94
N LEU A 375 32.01 -5.21 2.30
CA LEU A 375 32.13 -5.12 0.83
C LEU A 375 31.50 -6.32 0.06
N PRO A 376 31.67 -7.59 0.49
CA PRO A 376 30.91 -8.72 -0.07
C PRO A 376 29.39 -8.58 0.02
N ASN A 377 28.87 -7.96 1.08
CA ASN A 377 27.43 -7.79 1.31
C ASN A 377 26.86 -6.76 0.34
N ILE A 378 27.49 -5.58 0.23
CA ILE A 378 27.13 -4.53 -0.76
C ILE A 378 27.08 -5.10 -2.18
N VAL A 379 28.11 -5.85 -2.58
CA VAL A 379 28.24 -6.34 -3.96
C VAL A 379 27.33 -7.56 -4.24
N GLY A 380 26.87 -8.28 -3.21
CA GLY A 380 26.09 -9.51 -3.36
C GLY A 380 26.94 -10.75 -3.63
N ILE A 381 28.15 -10.76 -3.07
CA ILE A 381 29.20 -11.79 -3.16
C ILE A 381 29.28 -12.62 -1.86
N GLU A 382 28.29 -12.49 -0.97
CA GLU A 382 28.18 -13.27 0.26
C GLU A 382 28.03 -14.79 0.00
N LYS A 383 28.55 -15.59 0.94
CA LYS A 383 28.44 -17.04 0.91
C LYS A 383 27.20 -17.48 1.68
N LYS A 384 26.21 -18.02 0.96
CA LYS A 384 24.93 -18.50 1.53
C LYS A 384 24.34 -19.65 0.74
N ASP A 385 23.59 -20.50 1.43
CA ASP A 385 22.81 -21.54 0.78
C ASP A 385 21.66 -20.92 -0.04
N GLY A 386 21.32 -21.53 -1.18
CA GLY A 386 20.25 -21.04 -2.07
C GLY A 386 20.52 -19.73 -2.83
N TYR A 387 21.76 -19.24 -2.83
CA TYR A 387 22.17 -17.91 -3.36
C TYR A 387 21.79 -17.57 -4.82
N VAL A 388 21.38 -18.54 -5.65
CA VAL A 388 21.04 -18.37 -7.08
C VAL A 388 19.54 -18.49 -7.38
N HIS A 389 18.68 -18.91 -6.43
CA HIS A 389 17.31 -19.32 -6.78
C HIS A 389 16.52 -18.23 -7.55
N PHE A 390 16.60 -16.98 -7.11
CA PHE A 390 15.94 -15.86 -7.80
C PHE A 390 16.62 -15.48 -9.12
N ASP A 391 17.95 -15.57 -9.23
CA ASP A 391 18.67 -15.33 -10.50
C ASP A 391 18.33 -16.39 -11.56
N LEU A 392 18.12 -17.66 -11.14
CA LEU A 392 17.73 -18.75 -12.02
C LEU A 392 16.29 -18.58 -12.54
N VAL A 393 15.35 -18.21 -11.66
CA VAL A 393 13.97 -17.88 -12.05
C VAL A 393 13.95 -16.66 -12.98
N GLN A 394 14.79 -15.66 -12.73
CA GLN A 394 14.96 -14.50 -13.61
C GLN A 394 15.52 -14.88 -14.99
N LEU A 395 16.54 -15.74 -15.05
CA LEU A 395 17.10 -16.24 -16.30
C LEU A 395 16.07 -17.04 -17.09
N LEU A 396 15.30 -17.92 -16.42
CA LEU A 396 14.20 -18.68 -17.02
C LEU A 396 13.13 -17.74 -17.61
N ALA A 397 12.71 -16.71 -16.86
CA ALA A 397 11.73 -15.73 -17.33
C ALA A 397 12.22 -14.96 -18.57
N LEU A 398 13.49 -14.52 -18.57
CA LEU A 398 14.10 -13.84 -19.72
C LEU A 398 14.19 -14.74 -20.96
N PHE A 399 14.56 -16.01 -20.81
CA PHE A 399 14.56 -16.97 -21.92
C PHE A 399 13.14 -17.33 -22.41
N PHE A 400 12.14 -17.38 -21.51
CA PHE A 400 10.73 -17.59 -21.85
C PHE A 400 10.14 -16.41 -22.63
N HIS A 401 10.37 -15.17 -22.19
CA HIS A 401 9.94 -14.01 -22.97
C HIS A 401 10.69 -13.93 -24.32
N ARG A 402 11.98 -14.27 -24.37
CA ARG A 402 12.75 -14.37 -25.62
C ARG A 402 12.23 -15.46 -26.57
N SER A 403 11.70 -16.57 -26.07
CA SER A 403 11.09 -17.59 -26.94
C SER A 403 9.76 -17.09 -27.51
N ILE A 404 8.91 -16.45 -26.71
CA ILE A 404 7.67 -15.79 -27.16
C ILE A 404 7.95 -14.73 -28.24
N LEU A 405 8.93 -13.84 -28.03
CA LEU A 405 9.32 -12.84 -29.03
C LEU A 405 9.85 -13.46 -30.34
N LYS A 406 10.45 -14.66 -30.30
CA LYS A 406 10.83 -15.41 -31.51
C LYS A 406 9.62 -16.06 -32.19
N CYS A 407 8.71 -16.67 -31.43
CA CYS A 407 7.49 -17.30 -31.95
C CYS A 407 6.60 -16.31 -32.72
N HIS A 408 6.55 -15.04 -32.30
CA HIS A 408 5.83 -13.98 -33.00
C HIS A 408 6.68 -13.21 -34.04
N GLY A 409 7.91 -13.67 -34.36
CA GLY A 409 8.79 -13.02 -35.33
C GLY A 409 9.40 -11.66 -34.90
N LEU A 410 9.00 -11.12 -33.75
CA LEU A 410 9.40 -9.80 -33.24
C LEU A 410 10.91 -9.69 -32.92
N TRP A 411 11.58 -10.81 -32.66
CA TRP A 411 12.99 -10.87 -32.24
C TRP A 411 14.01 -10.53 -33.35
N ASP A 412 13.70 -10.85 -34.61
CA ASP A 412 14.61 -10.71 -35.76
C ASP A 412 14.11 -9.69 -36.78
N SER A 413 13.55 -8.59 -36.27
CA SER A 413 13.28 -7.37 -37.04
C SER A 413 14.57 -6.88 -37.72
N LYS A 414 14.67 -7.14 -39.03
CA LYS A 414 15.61 -6.44 -39.91
C LYS A 414 15.28 -4.95 -39.81
N GLY A 415 16.17 -4.18 -39.18
CA GLY A 415 15.93 -2.75 -38.97
C GLY A 415 15.65 -2.09 -40.33
N VAL A 416 14.55 -1.33 -40.41
CA VAL A 416 14.21 -0.57 -41.62
C VAL A 416 15.38 0.37 -41.90
N ASN A 417 16.05 0.16 -43.02
CA ASN A 417 17.28 0.88 -43.36
C ASN A 417 16.97 2.38 -43.57
N VAL A 418 17.36 3.19 -42.59
CA VAL A 418 17.20 4.66 -42.58
C VAL A 418 18.03 5.35 -43.70
N SER A 419 18.75 4.58 -44.52
CA SER A 419 19.38 5.03 -45.77
C SER A 419 18.39 5.32 -46.91
N ASP A 420 17.29 4.57 -47.03
CA ASP A 420 16.50 4.56 -48.27
C ASP A 420 15.39 5.61 -48.34
N THR A 421 14.83 6.04 -47.20
CA THR A 421 13.87 7.17 -47.15
C THR A 421 14.51 8.49 -47.60
N LYS A 422 15.85 8.61 -47.52
CA LYS A 422 16.59 9.77 -48.01
C LYS A 422 16.80 9.77 -49.53
N LYS A 423 16.59 8.64 -50.22
CA LYS A 423 16.79 8.50 -51.68
C LYS A 423 15.55 8.84 -52.52
N ARG A 424 14.37 8.93 -51.90
CA ARG A 424 13.07 9.19 -52.58
C ARG A 424 12.48 10.61 -52.36
N ARG A 425 13.21 11.54 -51.72
CA ARG A 425 12.69 12.90 -51.41
C ARG A 425 13.40 14.06 -52.15
N CYS A 426 14.08 13.78 -53.27
CA CYS A 426 14.69 14.78 -54.16
C CYS A 426 14.28 14.57 -55.63
N SER A 427 12.97 14.63 -55.93
CA SER A 427 12.45 14.57 -57.32
C SER A 427 11.09 15.26 -57.45
N ARG A 428 11.11 16.60 -57.57
CA ARG A 428 10.06 17.59 -57.96
C ARG A 428 10.58 18.96 -57.49
N SER A 429 11.43 19.63 -58.28
CA SER A 429 11.10 20.65 -59.31
C SER A 429 11.20 22.09 -58.74
N PRO A 430 11.39 23.16 -59.54
CA PRO A 430 11.45 23.25 -61.00
C PRO A 430 12.82 23.74 -61.54
N LYS A 431 12.86 24.21 -62.80
CA LYS A 431 14.04 24.72 -63.51
C LYS A 431 14.41 26.14 -63.07
N ASN A 432 15.70 26.49 -63.11
CA ASN A 432 16.14 27.70 -63.80
C ASN A 432 17.61 27.56 -64.28
N GLN A 433 18.09 28.53 -65.06
CA GLN A 433 19.18 28.37 -66.02
C GLN A 433 20.28 29.41 -65.83
N GLU A 434 21.54 28.98 -65.62
CA GLU A 434 22.75 29.61 -66.20
C GLU A 434 23.99 28.71 -66.00
N SER A 435 25.17 29.12 -66.49
CA SER A 435 26.27 28.19 -66.83
C SER A 435 27.69 28.72 -66.63
N ARG A 436 28.58 27.80 -66.22
CA ARG A 436 30.06 27.90 -66.14
C ARG A 436 30.60 28.87 -65.07
N GLY A 437 31.74 28.59 -64.44
CA GLY A 437 32.56 27.37 -64.54
C GLY A 437 33.87 27.43 -63.75
N GLY A 438 34.63 26.33 -63.78
CA GLY A 438 35.91 26.13 -63.10
C GLY A 438 35.78 25.71 -61.63
N LEU A 439 36.65 24.88 -61.07
CA LEU A 439 37.58 23.85 -61.54
C LEU A 439 38.04 23.14 -60.24
N GLN A 440 38.46 21.88 -60.32
CA GLN A 440 38.68 21.02 -59.16
C GLN A 440 40.07 20.37 -59.25
N GLU A 441 40.80 20.37 -58.13
CA GLU A 441 41.97 19.51 -57.92
C GLU A 441 41.62 18.42 -56.91
N ASP A 442 41.97 17.17 -57.23
CA ASP A 442 41.71 15.97 -56.44
C ASP A 442 42.94 15.54 -55.63
N GLU A 443 42.72 14.75 -54.57
CA GLU A 443 43.59 13.70 -54.02
C GLU A 443 42.75 12.88 -53.00
N PRO A 444 43.06 11.61 -52.68
CA PRO A 444 42.16 10.56 -53.16
C PRO A 444 41.58 9.67 -52.05
N GLY A 445 40.61 8.83 -52.43
CA GLY A 445 39.92 7.93 -51.53
C GLY A 445 40.59 6.56 -51.33
N SER A 446 40.54 6.07 -50.09
CA SER A 446 40.62 4.65 -49.74
C SER A 446 40.00 4.50 -48.34
N GLY A 447 39.28 3.44 -47.98
CA GLY A 447 39.06 2.15 -48.62
C GLY A 447 38.76 1.17 -47.49
N ALA A 448 37.49 0.87 -47.24
CA ALA A 448 37.07 0.30 -45.98
C ALA A 448 37.42 -1.19 -45.85
N TRP A 449 38.08 -1.55 -44.75
CA TRP A 449 38.24 -2.95 -44.32
C TRP A 449 37.51 -3.19 -43.00
N HIS A 450 36.57 -4.13 -43.04
CA HIS A 450 36.12 -4.91 -41.88
C HIS A 450 37.30 -5.78 -41.38
N LEU A 451 37.33 -6.37 -40.19
CA LEU A 451 36.31 -6.69 -39.19
C LEU A 451 37.05 -7.00 -37.85
N PHE A 452 36.32 -7.15 -36.73
CA PHE A 452 36.71 -8.15 -35.73
C PHE A 452 35.48 -8.92 -35.23
N ARG A 453 35.55 -10.24 -35.37
CA ARG A 453 34.59 -11.26 -34.90
C ARG A 453 35.43 -12.40 -34.35
N HIS A 454 35.14 -12.87 -33.15
CA HIS A 454 35.79 -14.07 -32.59
C HIS A 454 34.94 -15.32 -32.87
N HIS A 455 35.60 -16.41 -33.24
CA HIS A 455 35.21 -17.76 -32.83
C HIS A 455 36.43 -18.70 -32.79
N ASN A 456 36.25 -19.87 -32.18
CA ASN A 456 37.30 -20.82 -31.80
C ASN A 456 37.98 -21.58 -32.97
N PRO A 457 39.17 -22.19 -32.74
CA PRO A 457 40.04 -22.74 -33.80
C PRO A 457 39.88 -24.26 -34.04
N SER A 458 40.30 -24.73 -35.23
CA SER A 458 40.82 -26.09 -35.46
C SER A 458 41.55 -26.21 -36.81
N GLY A 459 42.53 -27.13 -36.91
CA GLY A 459 42.90 -27.84 -38.16
C GLY A 459 43.91 -27.22 -39.16
N SER A 460 44.99 -27.97 -39.43
CA SER A 460 45.95 -27.90 -40.57
C SER A 460 46.76 -26.58 -40.78
N ILE A 461 48.11 -26.53 -40.86
CA ILE A 461 49.17 -27.32 -41.52
C ILE A 461 49.62 -26.75 -42.90
N PHE A 462 50.68 -25.92 -42.82
CA PHE A 462 51.85 -25.78 -43.72
C PHE A 462 51.77 -25.41 -45.23
N ARG A 463 52.88 -24.78 -45.68
CA ARG A 463 53.30 -24.39 -47.05
C ARG A 463 52.46 -23.24 -47.69
N GLY A 464 53.05 -22.31 -48.47
CA GLY A 464 54.47 -21.92 -48.61
C GLY A 464 54.97 -21.77 -50.06
N ARG A 465 56.06 -20.97 -50.20
CA ARG A 465 56.90 -20.71 -51.40
C ARG A 465 56.57 -19.45 -52.22
N LYS A 466 57.63 -18.82 -52.74
CA LYS A 466 57.66 -17.62 -53.60
C LYS A 466 57.66 -18.02 -55.08
N THR A 467 57.19 -17.12 -55.95
CA THR A 467 57.69 -16.95 -57.33
C THR A 467 57.57 -15.47 -57.75
N ALA A 468 58.38 -15.05 -58.72
CA ALA A 468 58.35 -13.74 -59.36
C ALA A 468 58.85 -13.88 -60.82
N SER A 469 58.39 -13.03 -61.75
CA SER A 469 59.14 -12.56 -62.96
C SER A 469 58.23 -11.91 -64.04
N VAL A 470 58.71 -10.81 -64.67
CA VAL A 470 58.80 -10.54 -66.15
C VAL A 470 57.47 -10.48 -66.97
N ASN A 471 57.17 -9.53 -67.90
CA ASN A 471 57.85 -8.37 -68.54
C ASN A 471 56.82 -7.21 -68.88
N ARG A 472 56.74 -6.37 -69.95
CA ARG A 472 57.44 -6.18 -71.26
C ARG A 472 57.31 -4.75 -71.89
N GLY A 473 58.15 -3.76 -71.52
CA GLY A 473 58.18 -2.41 -72.16
C GLY A 473 57.00 -1.47 -71.81
N SER A 474 56.97 -0.16 -72.12
CA SER A 474 57.94 0.83 -72.67
C SER A 474 57.33 2.26 -72.47
N GLY A 475 57.98 3.43 -72.50
CA GLY A 475 59.38 3.84 -72.65
C GLY A 475 59.51 5.40 -72.70
N GLY A 476 60.73 5.97 -72.59
CA GLY A 476 61.01 7.43 -72.50
C GLY A 476 61.08 7.94 -71.03
N HIS A 477 62.12 8.63 -70.51
CA HIS A 477 62.85 9.90 -70.83
C HIS A 477 62.11 11.20 -70.39
N THR A 478 62.67 12.23 -69.70
CA THR A 478 63.87 12.52 -68.80
C THR A 478 63.78 14.00 -68.30
N GLU A 479 64.51 14.61 -67.34
CA GLU A 479 65.42 14.22 -66.20
C GLU A 479 64.57 13.78 -64.95
N LEU A 480 64.99 13.58 -63.69
CA LEU A 480 66.18 13.86 -62.84
C LEU A 480 66.29 15.23 -62.10
N LYS A 481 67.19 15.24 -61.08
CA LYS A 481 67.80 16.32 -60.26
C LYS A 481 66.97 17.53 -59.72
N LYS A 482 66.80 17.52 -58.39
CA LYS A 482 67.49 18.51 -57.52
C LYS A 482 67.71 18.01 -56.09
N GLU A 483 68.98 17.81 -55.75
CA GLU A 483 69.42 17.29 -54.44
C GLU A 483 69.68 18.38 -53.38
N ALA A 484 69.61 17.94 -52.12
CA ALA A 484 70.49 18.29 -51.00
C ALA A 484 71.09 19.72 -50.91
N ARG A 485 70.42 20.58 -50.13
CA ARG A 485 71.01 21.63 -49.26
C ARG A 485 69.91 22.03 -48.24
N LYS A 486 70.08 21.97 -46.91
CA LYS A 486 71.29 21.96 -46.08
C LYS A 486 71.15 20.96 -44.92
N LYS A 487 72.01 19.94 -44.87
CA LYS A 487 72.31 19.14 -43.68
C LYS A 487 73.69 19.60 -43.18
N TRP A 488 73.81 19.98 -41.90
CA TRP A 488 75.03 20.28 -41.10
C TRP A 488 74.83 21.51 -40.18
N LYS A 489 74.37 21.24 -38.95
CA LYS A 489 74.73 21.95 -37.69
C LYS A 489 74.04 21.26 -36.49
N LEU A 490 74.33 19.96 -36.35
CA LEU A 490 74.03 19.20 -35.12
C LEU A 490 75.32 19.09 -34.30
N PHE A 491 75.17 18.97 -32.97
CA PHE A 491 76.23 18.88 -31.95
C PHE A 491 77.02 20.16 -31.59
N ARG A 492 76.44 20.96 -30.68
CA ARG A 492 77.13 21.27 -29.41
C ARG A 492 76.13 21.24 -28.24
N LYS A 493 76.63 20.99 -27.02
CA LYS A 493 75.90 20.39 -25.88
C LYS A 493 75.07 21.40 -25.05
N SER A 494 73.89 20.99 -24.55
CA SER A 494 73.57 21.01 -23.11
C SER A 494 72.36 20.08 -22.79
N PRO A 495 72.20 19.56 -21.55
CA PRO A 495 71.22 18.51 -21.24
C PRO A 495 69.94 19.02 -20.53
N ILE A 496 68.89 19.38 -21.28
CA ILE A 496 67.62 19.84 -20.69
C ILE A 496 66.73 18.65 -20.26
N SER A 497 66.87 18.24 -18.99
CA SER A 497 65.90 17.51 -18.15
C SER A 497 64.95 16.50 -18.84
N LYS A 498 65.31 15.20 -18.76
CA LYS A 498 64.42 14.08 -19.13
C LYS A 498 63.02 14.19 -18.49
N LYS A 499 62.90 14.75 -17.27
CA LYS A 499 61.62 14.99 -16.57
C LYS A 499 60.71 15.99 -17.31
N LYS A 500 61.23 17.05 -17.95
CA LYS A 500 60.41 17.98 -18.76
C LYS A 500 59.86 17.27 -20.01
N LEU A 501 60.68 16.49 -20.71
CA LEU A 501 60.25 15.74 -21.90
C LEU A 501 59.20 14.65 -21.54
N LEU A 502 59.39 13.94 -20.43
CA LEU A 502 58.40 13.00 -19.89
C LEU A 502 57.09 13.69 -19.51
N LYS A 503 57.15 14.85 -18.83
CA LYS A 503 55.95 15.64 -18.47
C LYS A 503 55.22 16.19 -19.71
N GLN A 504 55.94 16.53 -20.79
CA GLN A 504 55.34 16.88 -22.08
C GLN A 504 54.72 15.67 -22.80
N LYS A 505 55.39 14.51 -22.83
CA LYS A 505 54.80 13.26 -23.37
C LYS A 505 53.56 12.82 -22.57
N MET A 506 53.59 12.87 -21.23
CA MET A 506 52.41 12.66 -20.40
C MET A 506 51.30 13.66 -20.72
N LYS A 507 51.60 14.97 -20.80
CA LYS A 507 50.58 15.97 -21.18
C LYS A 507 49.98 15.68 -22.57
N GLN A 508 50.78 15.27 -23.55
CA GLN A 508 50.28 14.88 -24.88
C GLN A 508 49.46 13.58 -24.85
N LEU A 509 49.86 12.58 -24.07
CA LEU A 509 49.08 11.34 -23.87
C LEU A 509 47.76 11.63 -23.15
N ILE A 510 47.75 12.48 -22.12
CA ILE A 510 46.53 12.95 -21.44
C ILE A 510 45.65 13.76 -22.39
N LEU A 511 46.21 14.60 -23.27
CA LEU A 511 45.44 15.33 -24.29
C LEU A 511 44.86 14.41 -25.37
N LYS A 512 45.61 13.39 -25.81
CA LYS A 512 45.10 12.34 -26.71
C LYS A 512 44.01 11.51 -26.04
N ALA A 513 44.22 11.06 -24.80
CA ALA A 513 43.23 10.35 -24.00
C ALA A 513 41.97 11.20 -23.76
N LYS A 514 42.10 12.48 -23.43
CA LYS A 514 40.96 13.40 -23.33
C LYS A 514 40.22 13.56 -24.66
N LYS A 515 40.92 13.74 -25.79
CA LYS A 515 40.27 13.79 -27.12
C LYS A 515 39.57 12.47 -27.49
N LEU A 516 40.13 11.33 -27.09
CA LEU A 516 39.58 10.00 -27.37
C LEU A 516 38.37 9.70 -26.46
N LEU A 517 38.45 10.05 -25.17
CA LEU A 517 37.31 10.05 -24.22
C LEU A 517 36.19 10.98 -24.69
N ILE A 518 36.49 12.20 -25.14
CA ILE A 518 35.49 13.12 -25.71
C ILE A 518 34.86 12.52 -26.97
N LYS A 519 35.64 11.86 -27.84
CA LYS A 519 35.10 11.18 -29.03
C LYS A 519 34.15 10.03 -28.65
N ILE A 520 34.54 9.18 -27.70
CA ILE A 520 33.69 8.10 -27.15
C ILE A 520 32.42 8.68 -26.50
N ALA A 521 32.56 9.69 -25.64
CA ALA A 521 31.44 10.33 -24.97
C ALA A 521 30.47 10.98 -25.97
N LEU A 522 30.96 11.63 -27.03
CA LEU A 522 30.11 12.17 -28.09
C LEU A 522 29.41 11.08 -28.92
N GLN A 523 30.08 9.95 -29.15
CA GLN A 523 29.50 8.78 -29.83
C GLN A 523 28.42 8.09 -28.99
N ILE A 524 28.53 8.11 -27.65
CA ILE A 524 27.51 7.60 -26.72
C ILE A 524 26.38 8.61 -26.51
N TYR A 525 26.69 9.90 -26.40
CA TYR A 525 25.71 10.96 -26.15
C TYR A 525 24.74 11.17 -27.31
N ARG A 526 25.19 11.06 -28.57
CA ARG A 526 24.33 11.23 -29.75
C ARG A 526 23.10 10.29 -29.77
N PRO A 527 23.22 8.95 -29.68
CA PRO A 527 22.07 8.06 -29.65
C PRO A 527 21.21 8.23 -28.38
N ILE A 528 21.80 8.56 -27.23
CA ILE A 528 21.03 8.87 -26.01
C ILE A 528 20.18 10.13 -26.20
N ARG A 529 20.75 11.20 -26.76
CA ARG A 529 20.01 12.43 -27.09
C ARG A 529 18.90 12.16 -28.10
N GLN A 530 19.14 11.32 -29.11
CA GLN A 530 18.12 10.94 -30.08
C GLN A 530 16.97 10.19 -29.40
N PHE A 531 17.27 9.15 -28.62
CA PHE A 531 16.27 8.39 -27.85
C PHE A 531 15.37 9.28 -26.97
N PHE A 532 15.94 10.24 -26.23
CA PHE A 532 15.13 11.18 -25.45
C PHE A 532 14.34 12.17 -26.33
N TYR A 533 14.89 12.63 -27.45
CA TYR A 533 14.16 13.48 -28.40
C TYR A 533 12.94 12.75 -28.99
N ASP A 534 13.11 11.50 -29.41
CA ASP A 534 12.06 10.65 -29.98
C ASP A 534 10.95 10.32 -28.94
N ILE A 535 11.27 10.32 -27.64
CA ILE A 535 10.29 10.19 -26.54
C ILE A 535 9.53 11.49 -26.27
N ILE A 536 10.19 12.64 -26.34
CA ILE A 536 9.56 13.95 -26.06
C ILE A 536 8.71 14.41 -27.26
N HIS A 537 9.05 13.97 -28.48
CA HIS A 537 8.36 14.31 -29.73
C HIS A 537 8.04 13.05 -30.57
N PRO A 538 7.13 12.17 -30.11
CA PRO A 538 6.76 10.98 -30.84
C PRO A 538 5.92 11.30 -32.08
N GLU A 539 6.09 10.55 -33.18
CA GLU A 539 5.30 10.71 -34.42
C GLU A 539 3.80 10.41 -34.22
N TYR A 540 3.46 9.59 -33.22
CA TYR A 540 2.10 9.29 -32.79
C TYR A 540 2.09 8.93 -31.30
N SER A 541 1.15 9.49 -30.52
CA SER A 541 1.06 9.30 -29.07
C SER A 541 -0.32 8.75 -28.68
N PRO A 542 -0.42 7.53 -28.10
CA PRO A 542 -1.69 6.95 -27.65
C PRO A 542 -2.06 7.53 -26.27
N VAL A 543 -2.64 8.73 -26.30
CA VAL A 543 -2.85 9.60 -25.14
C VAL A 543 -3.72 8.95 -24.05
N CYS A 544 -3.25 8.95 -22.81
CA CYS A 544 -3.91 8.31 -21.66
C CYS A 544 -3.78 9.17 -20.37
N ASP A 545 -4.76 9.09 -19.47
CA ASP A 545 -4.66 9.57 -18.08
C ASP A 545 -4.48 8.38 -17.13
N VAL A 546 -3.33 8.34 -16.45
CA VAL A 546 -2.96 7.32 -15.45
C VAL A 546 -2.66 7.98 -14.09
N TYR A 547 -2.81 9.31 -13.97
CA TYR A 547 -2.38 10.06 -12.78
C TYR A 547 -3.16 9.65 -11.52
N ALA A 548 -4.45 9.35 -11.63
CA ALA A 548 -5.25 8.87 -10.50
C ALA A 548 -4.70 7.57 -9.88
N LEU A 549 -4.17 6.65 -10.71
CA LEU A 549 -3.53 5.42 -10.23
C LEU A 549 -2.15 5.69 -9.64
N MET A 550 -1.38 6.61 -10.24
CA MET A 550 -0.07 7.02 -9.69
C MET A 550 -0.21 7.66 -8.31
N PHE A 551 -1.18 8.56 -8.14
CA PHE A 551 -1.49 9.20 -6.86
C PHE A 551 -1.97 8.18 -5.81
N LEU A 552 -2.86 7.25 -6.18
CA LEU A 552 -3.30 6.18 -5.29
C LEU A 552 -2.12 5.31 -4.79
N VAL A 553 -1.21 4.93 -5.69
CA VAL A 553 -0.01 4.16 -5.34
C VAL A 553 0.90 4.95 -4.40
N ASP A 554 1.06 6.26 -4.59
CA ASP A 554 1.87 7.08 -3.69
C ASP A 554 1.21 7.40 -2.34
N VAL A 555 -0.13 7.44 -2.28
CA VAL A 555 -0.87 7.47 -1.01
C VAL A 555 -0.70 6.14 -0.26
N ILE A 556 -0.72 5.00 -0.94
CA ILE A 556 -0.42 3.70 -0.33
C ILE A 556 1.03 3.67 0.20
N ASN A 557 2.01 4.18 -0.56
CA ASN A 557 3.39 4.36 -0.07
C ASN A 557 3.44 5.22 1.21
N PHE A 558 2.72 6.34 1.25
CA PHE A 558 2.68 7.24 2.41
C PHE A 558 2.06 6.57 3.65
N ILE A 559 0.99 5.78 3.47
CA ILE A 559 0.38 4.96 4.51
C ILE A 559 1.36 3.88 5.02
N ILE A 560 2.12 3.24 4.14
CA ILE A 560 3.16 2.26 4.52
C ILE A 560 4.28 2.92 5.36
N VAL A 561 4.68 4.16 5.05
CA VAL A 561 5.65 4.90 5.88
C VAL A 561 5.09 5.20 7.27
N ILE A 562 3.86 5.72 7.35
CA ILE A 562 3.22 6.12 8.63
C ILE A 562 3.04 4.93 9.57
N PHE A 563 2.41 3.84 9.12
CA PHE A 563 2.26 2.66 9.95
C PHE A 563 3.62 1.97 10.18
N GLY A 564 4.53 2.04 9.22
CA GLY A 564 5.84 1.39 9.28
C GLY A 564 6.92 2.10 10.11
N TYR A 565 6.60 3.13 10.90
CA TYR A 565 7.60 3.98 11.58
C TYR A 565 8.67 3.20 12.37
N TRP A 566 8.27 2.12 13.05
CA TRP A 566 9.18 1.25 13.84
C TRP A 566 10.29 0.61 12.99
N ALA A 567 10.07 0.43 11.68
CA ALA A 567 11.01 -0.24 10.78
C ALA A 567 12.12 0.70 10.28
N PHE A 568 12.04 1.99 10.60
CA PHE A 568 13.03 3.01 10.22
C PHE A 568 13.88 3.49 11.41
N GLY A 569 13.74 2.85 12.59
CA GLY A 569 14.61 3.05 13.76
C GLY A 569 15.75 2.02 13.87
N LYS A 570 16.73 2.32 14.74
CA LYS A 570 17.91 1.46 14.99
C LYS A 570 17.60 0.22 15.85
N HIS A 571 16.74 0.36 16.86
CA HIS A 571 16.33 -0.71 17.77
C HIS A 571 14.98 -1.31 17.35
N SER A 572 14.72 -2.57 17.72
CA SER A 572 13.59 -3.34 17.18
C SER A 572 12.45 -3.35 18.18
N ALA A 573 11.60 -2.33 18.14
CA ALA A 573 10.47 -2.09 19.06
C ALA A 573 9.31 -3.12 18.95
N ALA A 574 9.61 -4.37 18.60
CA ALA A 574 8.68 -5.49 18.60
C ALA A 574 8.45 -6.08 20.00
N ALA A 575 9.23 -5.64 21.01
CA ALA A 575 9.06 -6.02 22.42
C ALA A 575 8.32 -4.94 23.22
N ASP A 576 8.74 -3.67 23.09
CA ASP A 576 8.25 -2.59 23.95
C ASP A 576 7.98 -1.28 23.18
N ILE A 577 6.72 -1.08 22.81
CA ILE A 577 6.23 0.24 22.37
C ILE A 577 6.36 1.24 23.53
N THR A 578 6.16 0.76 24.76
CA THR A 578 6.26 1.49 26.03
C THR A 578 7.67 2.03 26.32
N GLU A 579 8.73 1.30 25.97
CA GLU A 579 10.12 1.78 26.07
C GLU A 579 10.38 2.86 25.01
N SER A 580 9.97 2.65 23.76
CA SER A 580 10.15 3.67 22.70
C SER A 580 9.38 4.97 22.96
N LEU A 581 8.24 4.90 23.67
CA LEU A 581 7.48 6.07 24.14
C LEU A 581 8.08 6.70 25.41
N SER A 582 9.10 6.08 26.02
CA SER A 582 9.85 6.65 27.15
C SER A 582 11.18 7.31 26.73
N GLU A 583 11.67 7.03 25.52
CA GLU A 583 12.86 7.67 24.95
C GLU A 583 12.58 8.96 24.16
N ASP A 584 11.30 9.30 23.90
CA ASP A 584 10.78 10.46 23.15
C ASP A 584 11.37 10.68 21.73
N GLN A 585 12.13 9.72 21.19
CA GLN A 585 12.89 9.86 19.95
C GLN A 585 12.20 9.27 18.73
N VAL A 586 11.57 10.14 17.92
CA VAL A 586 11.06 9.78 16.59
C VAL A 586 12.23 9.53 15.63
N PRO A 587 12.28 8.40 14.88
CA PRO A 587 13.39 8.10 13.99
C PRO A 587 13.57 9.15 12.86
N GLU A 588 14.76 9.78 12.80
CA GLU A 588 15.08 10.81 11.81
C GLU A 588 14.88 10.34 10.36
N ALA A 589 15.25 9.10 10.06
CA ALA A 589 15.10 8.51 8.73
C ALA A 589 13.62 8.46 8.27
N PHE A 590 12.68 8.21 9.18
CA PHE A 590 11.25 8.22 8.91
C PHE A 590 10.75 9.64 8.58
N LEU A 591 11.17 10.65 9.35
CA LEU A 591 10.79 12.05 9.10
C LEU A 591 11.29 12.55 7.74
N VAL A 592 12.55 12.26 7.40
CA VAL A 592 13.14 12.59 6.10
C VAL A 592 12.42 11.87 4.95
N MET A 593 12.09 10.58 5.13
CA MET A 593 11.37 9.79 4.14
C MET A 593 9.96 10.33 3.87
N LEU A 594 9.23 10.70 4.93
CA LEU A 594 7.88 11.27 4.85
C LEU A 594 7.90 12.63 4.13
N LEU A 595 8.84 13.51 4.49
CA LEU A 595 9.01 14.82 3.85
C LEU A 595 9.35 14.68 2.35
N ILE A 596 10.25 13.77 1.99
CA ILE A 596 10.59 13.49 0.59
C ILE A 596 9.38 12.93 -0.17
N GLN A 597 8.65 11.96 0.40
CA GLN A 597 7.46 11.39 -0.24
C GLN A 597 6.40 12.46 -0.52
N PHE A 598 6.06 13.27 0.48
CA PHE A 598 5.11 14.40 0.33
C PHE A 598 5.60 15.43 -0.70
N GLY A 599 6.87 15.80 -0.66
CA GLY A 599 7.47 16.69 -1.67
C GLY A 599 7.38 16.12 -3.10
N THR A 600 7.60 14.82 -3.29
CA THR A 600 7.46 14.19 -4.62
C THR A 600 6.02 14.17 -5.13
N MET A 601 5.02 14.02 -4.25
CA MET A 601 3.60 14.13 -4.63
C MET A 601 3.25 15.52 -5.18
N ILE A 602 3.70 16.59 -4.50
CA ILE A 602 3.44 17.98 -4.90
C ILE A 602 4.10 18.29 -6.25
N VAL A 603 5.37 17.88 -6.43
CA VAL A 603 6.09 18.10 -7.69
C VAL A 603 5.46 17.31 -8.85
N ASP A 604 4.97 16.10 -8.62
CA ASP A 604 4.26 15.34 -9.65
C ASP A 604 2.92 15.99 -10.03
N ARG A 605 2.16 16.50 -9.05
CA ARG A 605 0.90 17.24 -9.32
C ARG A 605 1.18 18.49 -10.17
N ALA A 606 2.23 19.24 -9.86
CA ALA A 606 2.64 20.41 -10.64
C ALA A 606 3.00 20.04 -12.09
N ILE A 607 3.81 18.98 -12.29
CA ILE A 607 4.22 18.51 -13.62
C ILE A 607 3.03 18.02 -14.44
N TYR A 608 2.08 17.30 -13.81
CA TYR A 608 0.84 16.84 -14.42
C TYR A 608 -0.04 18.02 -14.89
N LEU A 609 -0.28 19.01 -14.03
CA LEU A 609 -1.10 20.18 -14.36
C LEU A 609 -0.51 21.01 -15.50
N ARG A 610 0.81 21.23 -15.51
CA ARG A 610 1.53 21.89 -16.62
C ARG A 610 1.71 21.01 -17.86
N LYS A 611 1.25 19.74 -17.86
CA LYS A 611 1.31 18.77 -18.98
C LYS A 611 2.72 18.57 -19.56
N THR A 612 3.79 18.76 -18.78
CA THR A 612 5.17 18.85 -19.32
C THR A 612 5.87 17.49 -19.45
N MET A 613 5.88 16.93 -20.68
CA MET A 613 6.58 15.67 -20.98
C MET A 613 8.07 15.69 -20.62
N PHE A 614 8.77 16.79 -20.95
CA PHE A 614 10.19 16.96 -20.61
C PHE A 614 10.42 17.01 -19.09
N GLY A 615 9.60 17.79 -18.37
CA GLY A 615 9.66 17.89 -16.90
C GLY A 615 9.44 16.53 -16.25
N LYS A 616 8.42 15.78 -16.69
CA LYS A 616 8.13 14.43 -16.19
C LYS A 616 9.27 13.45 -16.45
N CYS A 617 9.90 13.52 -17.63
CA CYS A 617 11.05 12.67 -17.97
C CYS A 617 12.27 12.96 -17.08
N VAL A 618 12.63 14.23 -16.89
CA VAL A 618 13.73 14.63 -15.99
C VAL A 618 13.43 14.21 -14.54
N PHE A 619 12.19 14.44 -14.07
CA PHE A 619 11.74 14.04 -12.74
C PHE A 619 11.82 12.52 -12.53
N GLN A 620 11.38 11.71 -13.50
CA GLN A 620 11.53 10.24 -13.47
C GLN A 620 13.00 9.82 -13.33
N VAL A 621 13.92 10.42 -14.10
CA VAL A 621 15.36 10.10 -14.02
C VAL A 621 15.92 10.43 -12.63
N VAL A 622 15.62 11.62 -12.11
CA VAL A 622 16.09 12.06 -10.78
C VAL A 622 15.50 11.20 -9.66
N LEU A 623 14.20 10.89 -9.72
CA LEU A 623 13.51 10.12 -8.66
C LEU A 623 13.94 8.65 -8.67
N VAL A 624 14.17 8.03 -9.84
CA VAL A 624 14.74 6.68 -9.94
C VAL A 624 16.12 6.64 -9.27
N PHE A 625 17.07 7.49 -9.67
CA PHE A 625 18.41 7.47 -9.06
C PHE A 625 18.37 7.86 -7.56
N GLY A 626 17.58 8.87 -7.19
CA GLY A 626 17.47 9.36 -5.82
C GLY A 626 16.93 8.32 -4.85
N ILE A 627 15.80 7.67 -5.18
CA ILE A 627 15.21 6.64 -4.31
C ILE A 627 16.05 5.38 -4.24
N HIS A 628 16.65 4.92 -5.35
CA HIS A 628 17.56 3.77 -5.29
C HIS A 628 18.83 4.07 -4.47
N PHE A 629 19.40 5.27 -4.59
CA PHE A 629 20.54 5.67 -3.77
C PHE A 629 20.16 5.77 -2.28
N TRP A 630 19.05 6.42 -1.97
CA TRP A 630 18.56 6.57 -0.59
C TRP A 630 18.24 5.22 0.05
N MET A 631 17.52 4.34 -0.65
CA MET A 631 17.03 3.07 -0.10
C MET A 631 18.13 2.03 0.13
N PHE A 632 19.14 1.97 -0.74
CA PHE A 632 20.19 0.93 -0.68
C PHE A 632 21.53 1.40 -0.09
N PHE A 633 21.74 2.71 0.09
CA PHE A 633 22.96 3.25 0.72
C PHE A 633 22.68 4.11 1.95
N ILE A 634 21.68 5.00 1.94
CA ILE A 634 21.41 5.90 3.09
C ILE A 634 20.65 5.16 4.19
N LEU A 635 19.51 4.56 3.87
CA LEU A 635 18.66 3.89 4.87
C LEU A 635 19.40 2.78 5.65
N PRO A 636 20.18 1.87 5.03
CA PRO A 636 20.95 0.86 5.76
C PRO A 636 22.01 1.47 6.68
N GLY A 637 22.55 2.64 6.33
CA GLY A 637 23.55 3.35 7.13
C GLY A 637 22.98 4.08 8.34
N VAL A 638 21.75 4.62 8.25
CA VAL A 638 21.09 5.30 9.38
C VAL A 638 20.41 4.29 10.32
N THR A 639 19.88 3.19 9.78
CA THR A 639 19.23 2.12 10.58
C THR A 639 20.17 1.02 11.05
N GLU A 640 21.42 1.00 10.57
CA GLU A 640 22.45 -0.02 10.85
C GLU A 640 22.00 -1.45 10.48
N ARG A 641 21.08 -1.58 9.51
CA ARG A 641 20.38 -2.83 9.16
C ARG A 641 20.39 -3.13 7.66
N ARG A 642 20.48 -4.40 7.30
CA ARG A 642 20.29 -4.90 5.93
C ARG A 642 18.84 -4.73 5.47
N PHE A 643 18.63 -4.11 4.31
CA PHE A 643 17.33 -4.02 3.64
C PHE A 643 16.63 -5.39 3.46
N ASN A 644 17.41 -6.47 3.27
CA ASN A 644 16.90 -7.84 3.08
C ASN A 644 16.09 -8.40 4.27
N ARG A 645 16.16 -7.81 5.47
CA ARG A 645 15.28 -8.14 6.62
C ARG A 645 14.17 -7.11 6.87
N ASN A 646 14.20 -5.95 6.22
CA ASN A 646 13.22 -4.90 6.43
C ASN A 646 12.02 -5.06 5.47
N HIS A 647 11.06 -5.90 5.85
CA HIS A 647 9.87 -6.17 5.04
C HIS A 647 9.01 -4.92 4.77
N VAL A 648 9.01 -3.93 5.66
CA VAL A 648 8.32 -2.64 5.45
C VAL A 648 8.99 -1.84 4.33
N ALA A 649 10.32 -1.71 4.36
CA ALA A 649 11.07 -1.04 3.29
C ALA A 649 10.99 -1.81 1.96
N GLN A 650 10.95 -3.13 1.99
CA GLN A 650 10.70 -3.98 0.80
C GLN A 650 9.32 -3.71 0.19
N LEU A 651 8.26 -3.68 1.00
CA LEU A 651 6.90 -3.41 0.54
C LEU A 651 6.78 -1.98 -0.03
N TRP A 652 7.35 -0.99 0.65
CA TRP A 652 7.42 0.39 0.16
C TRP A 652 8.16 0.47 -1.18
N TYR A 653 9.32 -0.19 -1.32
CA TYR A 653 10.09 -0.18 -2.56
C TYR A 653 9.33 -0.88 -3.71
N LEU A 654 8.62 -1.97 -3.44
CA LEU A 654 7.76 -2.63 -4.42
C LEU A 654 6.65 -1.70 -4.91
N VAL A 655 5.96 -1.01 -4.02
CA VAL A 655 4.86 -0.09 -4.36
C VAL A 655 5.41 1.17 -5.07
N LYS A 656 6.56 1.71 -4.67
CA LYS A 656 7.25 2.78 -5.43
C LYS A 656 7.78 2.29 -6.80
N CYS A 657 8.10 1.00 -6.97
CA CYS A 657 8.39 0.40 -8.28
C CYS A 657 7.16 0.34 -9.19
N VAL A 658 5.97 0.08 -8.64
CA VAL A 658 4.71 0.20 -9.39
C VAL A 658 4.49 1.67 -9.83
N TYR A 659 4.73 2.64 -8.94
CA TYR A 659 4.71 4.06 -9.30
C TYR A 659 5.68 4.38 -10.46
N PHE A 660 6.94 3.91 -10.41
CA PHE A 660 7.89 4.13 -11.50
C PHE A 660 7.41 3.54 -12.83
N GLY A 661 6.75 2.38 -12.81
CA GLY A 661 6.16 1.76 -14.00
C GLY A 661 5.00 2.55 -14.59
N LEU A 662 4.05 2.99 -13.75
CA LEU A 662 2.93 3.85 -14.16
C LEU A 662 3.42 5.21 -14.68
N SER A 663 4.42 5.80 -14.02
CA SER A 663 5.08 7.04 -14.42
C SER A 663 5.76 6.92 -15.79
N ALA A 664 6.51 5.84 -16.03
CA ALA A 664 7.11 5.56 -17.33
C ALA A 664 6.07 5.29 -18.43
N TYR A 665 4.95 4.63 -18.09
CA TYR A 665 3.83 4.42 -19.00
C TYR A 665 3.11 5.72 -19.35
N GLN A 666 2.91 6.64 -18.39
CA GLN A 666 2.37 7.98 -18.65
C GLN A 666 3.28 8.80 -19.59
N ILE A 667 4.60 8.72 -19.42
CA ILE A 667 5.59 9.34 -20.35
C ILE A 667 5.48 8.72 -21.75
N LYS A 668 5.22 7.40 -21.84
CA LYS A 668 5.08 6.67 -23.11
C LYS A 668 3.77 6.96 -23.86
N CYS A 669 2.69 7.25 -23.13
CA CYS A 669 1.37 7.56 -23.70
C CYS A 669 1.14 9.03 -24.03
N GLY A 670 1.76 9.96 -23.29
CA GLY A 670 1.45 11.40 -23.39
C GLY A 670 0.27 11.83 -22.54
N TYR A 671 0.24 13.10 -22.15
CA TYR A 671 -0.84 13.70 -21.35
C TYR A 671 -2.07 14.08 -22.21
N PRO A 672 -3.31 13.90 -21.71
CA PRO A 672 -4.50 14.38 -22.38
C PRO A 672 -4.61 15.90 -22.40
N ASN A 673 -5.36 16.43 -23.38
CA ASN A 673 -5.69 17.85 -23.43
C ASN A 673 -6.58 18.26 -22.25
N ARG A 674 -7.46 17.36 -21.81
CA ARG A 674 -8.43 17.50 -20.70
C ARG A 674 -7.93 16.76 -19.45
N VAL A 675 -7.66 17.50 -18.36
CA VAL A 675 -6.95 17.03 -17.15
C VAL A 675 -7.49 17.59 -15.82
N LEU A 676 -8.24 18.70 -15.83
CA LEU A 676 -8.67 19.39 -14.61
C LEU A 676 -9.85 18.70 -13.90
N GLY A 677 -10.74 18.07 -14.66
CA GLY A 677 -11.91 17.38 -14.11
C GLY A 677 -11.52 16.28 -13.12
N ASN A 678 -12.12 16.31 -11.92
CA ASN A 678 -11.86 15.33 -10.87
C ASN A 678 -12.21 13.90 -11.35
N PHE A 679 -11.37 12.92 -11.03
CA PHE A 679 -11.53 11.54 -11.50
C PHE A 679 -12.80 10.87 -10.94
N LEU A 680 -13.20 11.21 -9.70
CA LEU A 680 -14.40 10.66 -9.05
C LEU A 680 -15.71 11.21 -9.61
N THR A 681 -15.69 12.42 -10.19
CA THR A 681 -16.92 13.12 -10.61
C THR A 681 -17.37 12.78 -12.03
N LYS A 682 -16.70 11.82 -12.69
CA LYS A 682 -17.00 11.36 -14.07
C LYS A 682 -18.29 10.55 -14.21
N SER A 683 -18.90 10.05 -13.11
CA SER A 683 -20.19 9.34 -13.15
C SER A 683 -20.99 9.48 -11.85
N TYR A 684 -22.32 9.51 -11.97
CA TYR A 684 -23.25 9.86 -10.89
C TYR A 684 -23.80 8.63 -10.15
N ASN A 685 -22.91 7.79 -9.64
CA ASN A 685 -23.25 6.54 -8.93
C ASN A 685 -23.12 6.69 -7.40
N PHE A 686 -23.88 5.88 -6.64
CA PHE A 686 -23.72 5.76 -5.18
C PHE A 686 -22.27 5.49 -4.76
N VAL A 687 -21.54 4.65 -5.49
CA VAL A 687 -20.12 4.34 -5.22
C VAL A 687 -19.27 5.61 -5.32
N ASN A 688 -19.45 6.41 -6.38
CA ASN A 688 -18.73 7.67 -6.57
C ASN A 688 -19.12 8.71 -5.50
N LEU A 689 -20.40 8.76 -5.10
CA LEU A 689 -20.86 9.63 -4.00
C LEU A 689 -20.14 9.29 -2.69
N PHE A 690 -20.09 8.03 -2.28
CA PHE A 690 -19.41 7.62 -1.06
C PHE A 690 -17.88 7.78 -1.15
N LEU A 691 -17.26 7.48 -2.30
CA LEU A 691 -15.84 7.73 -2.52
C LEU A 691 -15.49 9.22 -2.50
N PHE A 692 -16.35 10.08 -3.05
CA PHE A 692 -16.15 11.53 -3.07
C PHE A 692 -16.39 12.16 -1.69
N GLN A 693 -17.37 11.69 -0.93
CA GLN A 693 -17.54 12.05 0.48
C GLN A 693 -16.32 11.59 1.31
N GLY A 694 -15.88 10.34 1.15
CA GLY A 694 -14.67 9.83 1.79
C GLY A 694 -13.41 10.64 1.45
N PHE A 695 -13.27 11.05 0.19
CA PHE A 695 -12.20 11.94 -0.28
C PHE A 695 -12.26 13.33 0.39
N ARG A 696 -13.46 13.90 0.61
CA ARG A 696 -13.65 15.16 1.36
C ARG A 696 -13.39 15.02 2.87
N MET A 697 -13.51 13.81 3.44
CA MET A 697 -13.23 13.55 4.85
C MET A 697 -11.73 13.41 5.18
N VAL A 698 -10.85 13.34 4.18
CA VAL A 698 -9.39 13.32 4.42
C VAL A 698 -8.90 14.74 4.71
N PRO A 699 -8.36 15.02 5.92
CA PRO A 699 -7.95 16.38 6.29
C PRO A 699 -6.82 16.90 5.39
N PHE A 700 -6.83 18.21 5.15
CA PHE A 700 -5.89 18.97 4.28
C PHE A 700 -5.85 18.54 2.79
N LEU A 701 -6.34 17.37 2.39
CA LEU A 701 -6.19 16.84 1.03
C LEU A 701 -6.97 17.66 0.00
N THR A 702 -8.22 18.02 0.32
CA THR A 702 -9.07 18.90 -0.51
C THR A 702 -8.52 20.32 -0.61
N GLU A 703 -8.03 20.87 0.50
CA GLU A 703 -7.44 22.21 0.61
C GLU A 703 -6.15 22.31 -0.21
N LEU A 704 -5.21 21.38 0.01
CA LEU A 704 -3.97 21.26 -0.76
C LEU A 704 -4.25 21.02 -2.25
N ARG A 705 -5.26 20.21 -2.60
CA ARG A 705 -5.70 20.04 -3.99
C ARG A 705 -6.14 21.38 -4.59
N ALA A 706 -7.05 22.11 -3.93
CA ALA A 706 -7.58 23.36 -4.46
C ALA A 706 -6.47 24.41 -4.65
N VAL A 707 -5.56 24.54 -3.67
CA VAL A 707 -4.41 25.46 -3.75
C VAL A 707 -3.41 25.03 -4.84
N MET A 708 -3.05 23.75 -4.94
CA MET A 708 -2.14 23.27 -5.99
C MET A 708 -2.73 23.41 -7.39
N ASP A 709 -4.02 23.09 -7.57
CA ASP A 709 -4.70 23.20 -8.86
C ASP A 709 -4.84 24.68 -9.28
N TRP A 710 -5.02 25.62 -8.33
CA TRP A 710 -4.97 27.07 -8.57
C TRP A 710 -3.56 27.56 -8.95
N VAL A 711 -2.51 27.19 -8.18
CA VAL A 711 -1.13 27.69 -8.40
C VAL A 711 -0.55 27.31 -9.78
N TRP A 712 -0.92 26.14 -10.32
CA TRP A 712 -0.32 25.63 -11.55
C TRP A 712 -1.22 25.70 -12.79
N THR A 713 -2.49 26.10 -12.66
CA THR A 713 -3.38 26.37 -13.80
C THR A 713 -3.37 27.85 -14.14
N ASP A 714 -3.27 28.20 -15.42
CA ASP A 714 -3.39 29.58 -15.86
C ASP A 714 -4.88 30.01 -15.79
N THR A 715 -5.22 31.02 -14.97
CA THR A 715 -6.60 31.48 -14.68
C THR A 715 -6.62 32.97 -14.31
N THR A 716 -7.75 33.65 -14.51
CA THR A 716 -8.00 35.02 -14.01
C THR A 716 -8.51 35.05 -12.57
N LEU A 717 -8.98 33.93 -12.01
CA LEU A 717 -9.67 33.90 -10.73
C LEU A 717 -8.72 33.99 -9.52
N SER A 718 -9.11 34.81 -8.54
CA SER A 718 -8.46 34.85 -7.22
C SER A 718 -8.60 33.52 -6.47
N LEU A 719 -7.73 33.23 -5.51
CA LEU A 719 -7.78 31.98 -4.75
C LEU A 719 -9.11 31.78 -4.00
N SER A 720 -9.72 32.85 -3.46
CA SER A 720 -11.04 32.75 -2.82
C SER A 720 -12.16 32.51 -3.83
N SER A 721 -12.10 33.13 -5.01
CA SER A 721 -12.98 32.82 -6.15
C SER A 721 -12.86 31.35 -6.58
N TRP A 722 -11.63 30.83 -6.68
CA TRP A 722 -11.35 29.45 -7.05
C TRP A 722 -11.91 28.45 -6.03
N ILE A 723 -11.64 28.65 -4.74
CA ILE A 723 -12.17 27.81 -3.66
C ILE A 723 -13.71 27.83 -3.65
N CYS A 724 -14.31 28.98 -3.93
CA CYS A 724 -15.76 29.11 -4.09
C CYS A 724 -16.29 28.23 -5.24
N VAL A 725 -15.67 28.23 -6.42
CA VAL A 725 -16.08 27.36 -7.55
C VAL A 725 -15.92 25.88 -7.22
N GLU A 726 -14.80 25.47 -6.59
CA GLU A 726 -14.55 24.07 -6.25
C GLU A 726 -15.54 23.52 -5.19
N ASP A 727 -15.81 24.26 -4.10
CA ASP A 727 -16.80 23.81 -3.10
C ASP A 727 -18.22 23.79 -3.69
N LEU A 728 -18.58 24.81 -4.48
CA LEU A 728 -19.88 24.86 -5.16
C LEU A 728 -20.07 23.66 -6.09
N TYR A 729 -19.06 23.33 -6.90
CA TYR A 729 -19.05 22.14 -7.75
C TYR A 729 -19.12 20.85 -6.92
N ALA A 730 -18.41 20.75 -5.80
CA ALA A 730 -18.45 19.60 -4.91
C ALA A 730 -19.85 19.37 -4.31
N ASN A 731 -20.53 20.45 -3.88
CA ASN A 731 -21.87 20.38 -3.31
C ASN A 731 -22.92 20.06 -4.39
N VAL A 732 -22.81 20.67 -5.58
CA VAL A 732 -23.65 20.38 -6.75
C VAL A 732 -23.47 18.94 -7.25
N PHE A 733 -22.25 18.39 -7.23
CA PHE A 733 -22.01 17.00 -7.59
C PHE A 733 -22.65 16.02 -6.60
N ILE A 734 -22.60 16.31 -5.29
CA ILE A 734 -23.28 15.52 -4.26
C ILE A 734 -24.79 15.53 -4.49
N MET A 735 -25.39 16.70 -4.71
CA MET A 735 -26.82 16.83 -5.04
C MET A 735 -27.18 16.03 -6.30
N LYS A 736 -26.41 16.14 -7.39
CA LYS A 736 -26.66 15.38 -8.63
C LYS A 736 -26.67 13.87 -8.38
N CYS A 737 -25.70 13.36 -7.62
CA CYS A 737 -25.65 11.93 -7.28
C CYS A 737 -26.85 11.49 -6.43
N LEU A 738 -27.29 12.33 -5.48
CA LEU A 738 -28.48 12.05 -4.68
C LEU A 738 -29.75 12.01 -5.56
N ARG A 739 -29.98 13.02 -6.41
CA ARG A 739 -31.18 13.07 -7.29
C ARG A 739 -31.19 11.96 -8.35
N GLU A 740 -30.04 11.60 -8.94
CA GLU A 740 -29.96 10.42 -9.81
C GLU A 740 -30.23 9.11 -9.05
N SER A 741 -29.83 9.02 -7.78
CA SER A 741 -30.13 7.85 -6.95
C SER A 741 -31.62 7.73 -6.60
N GLU A 742 -32.30 8.85 -6.33
CA GLU A 742 -33.75 8.91 -6.12
C GLU A 742 -34.51 8.58 -7.41
N LYS A 743 -34.07 9.12 -8.56
CA LYS A 743 -34.62 8.82 -9.88
C LYS A 743 -34.47 7.34 -10.26
N LYS A 744 -33.37 6.70 -9.87
CA LYS A 744 -33.09 5.28 -10.12
C LYS A 744 -33.81 4.33 -9.14
N TYR A 745 -34.09 4.78 -7.91
CA TYR A 745 -34.76 4.01 -6.88
C TYR A 745 -35.95 4.80 -6.28
N PRO A 746 -36.97 5.14 -7.11
CA PRO A 746 -38.04 6.05 -6.70
C PRO A 746 -38.87 5.46 -5.57
N GLN A 747 -39.07 6.26 -4.52
CA GLN A 747 -39.96 5.93 -3.41
C GLN A 747 -41.32 6.60 -3.66
N PRO A 748 -42.41 5.83 -3.80
CA PRO A 748 -43.74 6.41 -4.00
C PRO A 748 -44.17 7.23 -2.77
N SER A 749 -44.74 8.41 -3.04
CA SER A 749 -45.13 9.41 -2.04
C SER A 749 -46.01 8.82 -0.93
N GLY A 750 -45.77 9.26 0.31
CA GLY A 750 -46.55 8.87 1.49
C GLY A 750 -46.23 7.50 2.10
N GLN A 751 -45.35 6.68 1.51
CA GLN A 751 -45.03 5.37 2.09
C GLN A 751 -44.10 5.43 3.33
N LYS A 752 -44.33 4.51 4.27
CA LYS A 752 -43.50 4.36 5.48
C LYS A 752 -42.08 3.89 5.16
N LYS A 753 -41.05 4.62 5.61
CA LYS A 753 -39.64 4.21 5.48
C LYS A 753 -39.41 2.85 6.17
N LYS A 754 -38.70 1.94 5.49
CA LYS A 754 -38.46 0.55 5.95
C LYS A 754 -37.80 0.52 7.33
N MET A 755 -38.30 -0.33 8.23
CA MET A 755 -37.80 -0.49 9.60
C MET A 755 -36.29 -0.76 9.65
N ILE A 756 -35.77 -1.63 8.79
CA ILE A 756 -34.35 -1.98 8.69
C ILE A 756 -33.47 -0.72 8.49
N VAL A 757 -33.92 0.25 7.67
CA VAL A 757 -33.17 1.49 7.43
C VAL A 757 -33.21 2.41 8.66
N LYS A 758 -34.35 2.48 9.35
CA LYS A 758 -34.49 3.27 10.59
C LYS A 758 -33.60 2.72 11.70
N TYR A 759 -33.69 1.42 11.99
CA TYR A 759 -32.92 0.78 13.07
C TYR A 759 -31.44 0.63 12.72
N GLY A 760 -31.10 0.40 11.44
CA GLY A 760 -29.72 0.38 10.96
C GLY A 760 -29.03 1.73 11.15
N ILE A 761 -29.48 2.78 10.46
CA ILE A 761 -28.82 4.09 10.50
C ILE A 761 -28.94 4.72 11.89
N GLY A 762 -30.13 4.72 12.49
CA GLY A 762 -30.35 5.28 13.83
C GLY A 762 -29.59 4.51 14.91
N GLY A 763 -29.59 3.18 14.86
CA GLY A 763 -28.84 2.34 15.78
C GLY A 763 -27.32 2.53 15.68
N CYS A 764 -26.78 2.66 14.46
CA CYS A 764 -25.36 2.97 14.26
C CYS A 764 -24.99 4.34 14.86
N ILE A 765 -25.81 5.38 14.66
CA ILE A 765 -25.57 6.72 15.24
C ILE A 765 -25.59 6.67 16.77
N VAL A 766 -26.59 6.00 17.37
CA VAL A 766 -26.68 5.82 18.83
C VAL A 766 -25.49 5.02 19.37
N PHE A 767 -25.10 3.94 18.70
CA PHE A 767 -23.95 3.12 19.08
C PHE A 767 -22.63 3.91 19.02
N ILE A 768 -22.41 4.71 17.97
CA ILE A 768 -21.24 5.58 17.85
C ILE A 768 -21.20 6.62 18.98
N LEU A 769 -22.34 7.25 19.30
CA LEU A 769 -22.45 8.22 20.41
C LEU A 769 -22.14 7.56 21.77
N VAL A 770 -22.67 6.36 22.01
CA VAL A 770 -22.35 5.57 23.22
C VAL A 770 -20.86 5.22 23.26
N CYS A 771 -20.26 4.80 22.14
CA CYS A 771 -18.83 4.51 22.08
C CYS A 771 -17.97 5.75 22.39
N ILE A 772 -18.29 6.92 21.83
CA ILE A 772 -17.56 8.18 22.09
C ILE A 772 -17.52 8.53 23.58
N VAL A 773 -18.61 8.26 24.32
CA VAL A 773 -18.70 8.54 25.76
C VAL A 773 -18.04 7.43 26.59
N TRP A 774 -18.32 6.15 26.32
CA TRP A 774 -17.95 5.05 27.20
C TRP A 774 -16.60 4.38 26.88
N PHE A 775 -16.17 4.35 25.61
CA PHE A 775 -14.91 3.69 25.22
C PHE A 775 -13.67 4.32 25.88
N PRO A 776 -13.53 5.67 26.00
CA PRO A 776 -12.40 6.27 26.69
C PRO A 776 -12.32 5.89 28.18
N LEU A 777 -13.46 5.71 28.85
CA LEU A 777 -13.53 5.29 30.25
C LEU A 777 -13.09 3.83 30.42
N LEU A 778 -13.50 2.95 29.50
CA LEU A 778 -13.05 1.55 29.47
C LEU A 778 -11.55 1.42 29.16
N LEU A 779 -11.02 2.22 28.23
CA LEU A 779 -9.59 2.22 27.93
C LEU A 779 -8.76 2.65 29.15
N MET A 780 -9.19 3.69 29.86
CA MET A 780 -8.47 4.22 31.03
C MET A 780 -8.50 3.29 32.26
N SER A 781 -9.52 2.42 32.41
CA SER A 781 -9.53 1.42 33.48
C SER A 781 -8.59 0.24 33.18
N LEU A 782 -8.45 -0.15 31.92
CA LEU A 782 -7.53 -1.21 31.47
C LEU A 782 -6.05 -0.78 31.58
N VAL A 783 -5.71 0.45 31.20
CA VAL A 783 -4.32 0.94 31.24
C VAL A 783 -3.72 0.94 32.66
N LYS A 784 -4.54 1.19 33.69
CA LYS A 784 -4.07 1.17 35.09
C LYS A 784 -3.99 -0.23 35.71
N SER A 785 -4.69 -1.24 35.18
CA SER A 785 -4.75 -2.57 35.79
C SER A 785 -3.72 -3.56 35.23
N VAL A 786 -3.30 -3.40 33.97
CA VAL A 786 -2.39 -4.35 33.29
C VAL A 786 -0.91 -3.99 33.48
N ALA A 787 -0.57 -2.72 33.73
CA ALA A 787 0.80 -2.20 33.67
C ALA A 787 1.53 -2.08 35.04
N GLY A 788 1.12 -2.84 36.07
CA GLY A 788 1.71 -2.77 37.42
C GLY A 788 2.93 -3.68 37.59
N VAL A 789 4.14 -3.10 37.64
CA VAL A 789 5.41 -3.83 37.79
C VAL A 789 5.72 -4.08 39.27
N THR A 790 6.25 -5.26 39.59
CA THR A 790 6.70 -5.65 40.94
C THR A 790 7.96 -4.87 41.34
N ASN A 791 7.98 -4.32 42.55
CA ASN A 791 8.96 -3.32 42.98
C ASN A 791 9.81 -3.84 44.15
N GLN A 792 10.67 -4.83 43.90
CA GLN A 792 11.45 -5.45 44.98
C GLN A 792 12.55 -4.51 45.53
N PRO A 793 12.81 -4.51 46.85
CA PRO A 793 13.85 -3.69 47.45
C PRO A 793 15.24 -4.27 47.12
N LEU A 794 16.22 -3.38 46.94
CA LEU A 794 17.62 -3.72 46.66
C LEU A 794 18.44 -3.81 47.96
N ASP A 795 18.15 -2.93 48.91
CA ASP A 795 18.67 -2.94 50.28
C ASP A 795 17.58 -2.49 51.27
N VAL A 796 17.65 -3.02 52.48
CA VAL A 796 16.79 -2.66 53.61
C VAL A 796 17.68 -2.36 54.79
N SER A 797 17.84 -1.08 55.12
CA SER A 797 18.64 -0.65 56.27
C SER A 797 17.76 -0.32 57.46
N VAL A 798 18.25 -0.60 58.67
CA VAL A 798 17.60 -0.26 59.93
C VAL A 798 18.58 0.44 60.87
N LYS A 799 18.06 1.37 61.66
CA LYS A 799 18.82 2.21 62.58
C LYS A 799 18.08 2.43 63.89
N MET A 800 18.70 2.06 65.01
CA MET A 800 18.14 2.25 66.36
C MET A 800 18.90 3.37 67.10
N THR A 801 18.18 4.35 67.63
CA THR A 801 18.73 5.48 68.42
C THR A 801 17.96 5.68 69.72
N ILE A 802 18.65 6.20 70.74
CA ILE A 802 18.06 6.70 71.99
C ILE A 802 18.23 8.22 72.00
N SER A 803 17.20 8.97 72.39
CA SER A 803 17.20 10.44 72.63
C SER A 803 17.81 11.38 71.57
N GLY A 804 18.21 10.89 70.40
CA GLY A 804 18.92 11.68 69.38
C GLY A 804 20.45 11.51 69.38
N TYR A 805 21.00 10.71 70.29
CA TYR A 805 22.41 10.29 70.27
C TYR A 805 22.72 9.39 69.06
N GLU A 806 24.02 9.13 68.87
CA GLU A 806 24.53 8.22 67.86
C GLU A 806 23.85 6.83 67.93
N SER A 807 23.55 6.27 66.76
CA SER A 807 22.83 5.00 66.67
C SER A 807 23.60 3.85 67.30
N LEU A 808 22.96 3.21 68.27
CA LEU A 808 23.46 2.00 68.92
C LEU A 808 23.68 0.90 67.88
N PHE A 809 22.69 0.73 67.01
CA PHE A 809 22.67 -0.31 65.99
C PHE A 809 22.33 0.28 64.63
N THR A 810 23.12 -0.12 63.63
CA THR A 810 22.87 0.12 62.21
C THR A 810 23.17 -1.19 61.47
N MET A 811 22.33 -1.59 60.53
CA MET A 811 22.52 -2.80 59.71
C MET A 811 21.76 -2.68 58.39
N SER A 812 22.33 -3.22 57.30
CA SER A 812 21.72 -3.31 55.98
C SER A 812 21.56 -4.78 55.52
N ALA A 813 20.39 -5.10 54.99
CA ALA A 813 20.05 -6.41 54.44
C ALA A 813 19.97 -6.34 52.91
N GLN A 814 21.07 -6.70 52.26
CA GLN A 814 21.21 -6.73 50.81
C GLN A 814 20.86 -8.12 50.24
N GLN A 815 20.32 -8.15 49.01
CA GLN A 815 20.08 -9.31 48.12
C GLN A 815 19.97 -10.71 48.79
N ARG A 816 21.08 -11.37 49.17
CA ARG A 816 21.04 -12.73 49.79
C ARG A 816 20.24 -12.80 51.11
N ASN A 817 20.03 -11.66 51.77
CA ASN A 817 19.23 -11.53 52.98
C ASN A 817 17.79 -11.06 52.70
N LEU A 818 17.45 -10.76 51.44
CA LEU A 818 16.13 -10.32 50.97
C LEU A 818 15.48 -11.49 50.22
N ILE A 819 14.53 -12.17 50.86
CA ILE A 819 13.93 -13.39 50.33
C ILE A 819 12.46 -13.12 49.97
N PRO A 820 12.05 -13.20 48.70
CA PRO A 820 10.65 -13.07 48.31
C PRO A 820 9.81 -14.24 48.86
N PHE A 821 8.52 -14.01 49.11
CA PHE A 821 7.62 -15.02 49.64
C PHE A 821 7.43 -16.18 48.65
N SER A 822 7.50 -17.42 49.16
CA SER A 822 7.03 -18.58 48.40
C SER A 822 5.50 -18.66 48.42
N PRO A 823 4.85 -19.26 47.40
CA PRO A 823 3.40 -19.49 47.43
C PRO A 823 2.93 -20.29 48.65
N ALA A 824 3.76 -21.20 49.17
CA ALA A 824 3.47 -21.95 50.40
C ALA A 824 3.46 -21.03 51.64
N ALA A 825 4.47 -20.16 51.80
CA ALA A 825 4.52 -19.20 52.91
C ALA A 825 3.40 -18.15 52.82
N TYR A 826 3.00 -17.76 51.61
CA TYR A 826 1.85 -16.87 51.39
C TYR A 826 0.54 -17.54 51.84
N ASN A 827 0.34 -18.81 51.49
CA ASN A 827 -0.83 -19.59 51.91
C ASN A 827 -0.85 -19.83 53.43
N GLU A 828 0.31 -20.08 54.07
CA GLU A 828 0.42 -20.18 55.53
C GLU A 828 0.03 -18.85 56.22
N LEU A 829 0.53 -17.73 55.73
CA LEU A 829 0.19 -16.39 56.22
C LEU A 829 -1.30 -16.05 56.01
N ALA A 830 -1.87 -16.40 54.85
CA ALA A 830 -3.29 -16.22 54.57
C ALA A 830 -4.15 -17.06 55.53
N ASN A 831 -3.80 -18.34 55.75
CA ASN A 831 -4.46 -19.20 56.71
C ASN A 831 -4.37 -18.65 58.15
N GLN A 832 -3.22 -18.09 58.54
CA GLN A 832 -3.04 -17.46 59.85
C GLN A 832 -4.00 -16.27 60.08
N TYR A 833 -4.23 -15.44 59.05
CA TYR A 833 -5.09 -14.25 59.14
C TYR A 833 -6.53 -14.48 58.64
N ALA A 834 -6.93 -15.73 58.37
CA ALA A 834 -8.23 -16.07 57.78
C ALA A 834 -9.45 -15.60 58.60
N LEU A 835 -9.32 -15.53 59.93
CA LEU A 835 -10.39 -15.04 60.83
C LEU A 835 -10.47 -13.50 60.92
N HIS A 836 -9.58 -12.77 60.24
CA HIS A 836 -9.45 -11.31 60.37
C HIS A 836 -9.64 -10.61 59.02
N PRO A 837 -10.86 -10.18 58.67
CA PRO A 837 -11.18 -9.71 57.32
C PRO A 837 -10.39 -8.45 56.92
N SER A 838 -10.05 -7.57 57.85
CA SER A 838 -9.21 -6.38 57.60
C SER A 838 -7.77 -6.73 57.20
N ALA A 839 -7.22 -7.80 57.79
CA ALA A 839 -5.89 -8.32 57.49
C ALA A 839 -5.90 -9.10 56.17
N MET A 840 -6.89 -9.97 55.96
CA MET A 840 -7.08 -10.70 54.70
C MET A 840 -7.27 -9.74 53.51
N GLN A 841 -8.13 -8.72 53.66
CA GLN A 841 -8.29 -7.63 52.67
C GLN A 841 -7.02 -6.83 52.42
N PHE A 842 -6.01 -6.87 53.30
CA PHE A 842 -4.70 -6.27 53.02
C PHE A 842 -3.82 -7.24 52.23
N ILE A 843 -3.69 -8.49 52.69
CA ILE A 843 -2.84 -9.54 52.11
C ILE A 843 -3.21 -9.80 50.64
N VAL A 844 -4.50 -9.94 50.33
CA VAL A 844 -5.02 -10.29 48.99
C VAL A 844 -4.66 -9.28 47.88
N ASN A 845 -4.23 -8.05 48.21
CA ASN A 845 -3.79 -7.09 47.19
C ASN A 845 -2.36 -7.33 46.68
N TYR A 846 -1.60 -8.25 47.29
CA TYR A 846 -0.19 -8.49 46.99
C TYR A 846 0.01 -9.91 46.49
N SER A 847 0.83 -10.06 45.44
CA SER A 847 1.34 -11.33 44.96
C SER A 847 2.46 -11.81 45.92
N PRO A 848 2.80 -13.11 45.98
CA PRO A 848 3.96 -13.58 46.75
C PRO A 848 5.28 -12.86 46.38
N GLU A 849 5.42 -12.46 45.11
CA GLU A 849 6.58 -11.71 44.59
C GLU A 849 6.66 -10.25 45.08
N ASP A 850 5.55 -9.66 45.54
CA ASP A 850 5.49 -8.29 46.09
C ASP A 850 5.87 -8.24 47.58
N ILE A 851 5.97 -9.40 48.25
CA ILE A 851 6.25 -9.52 49.68
C ILE A 851 7.65 -10.08 49.88
N VAL A 852 8.51 -9.35 50.58
CA VAL A 852 9.92 -9.70 50.78
C VAL A 852 10.27 -9.75 52.27
N ILE A 853 10.92 -10.83 52.69
CA ILE A 853 11.47 -11.01 54.04
C ILE A 853 12.90 -10.46 54.05
N ALA A 854 13.15 -9.42 54.84
CA ALA A 854 14.49 -8.92 55.11
C ALA A 854 15.03 -9.53 56.40
N LYS A 855 16.09 -10.35 56.27
CA LYS A 855 16.78 -11.02 57.39
C LYS A 855 17.95 -10.18 57.88
N ILE A 856 17.77 -9.55 59.03
CA ILE A 856 18.70 -8.56 59.57
C ILE A 856 19.57 -9.22 60.65
N LYS A 857 20.89 -9.19 60.42
CA LYS A 857 21.90 -9.81 61.29
C LYS A 857 21.97 -9.12 62.65
N SER A 858 22.16 -9.89 63.72
CA SER A 858 22.12 -9.37 65.09
C SER A 858 23.28 -8.47 65.54
N ASN A 859 24.47 -8.56 64.97
CA ASN A 859 25.57 -7.65 65.30
C ASN A 859 25.48 -6.38 64.44
N ALA A 860 25.72 -5.19 64.99
CA ALA A 860 25.79 -3.96 64.19
C ALA A 860 26.84 -4.06 63.05
N SER A 861 26.59 -3.38 61.92
CA SER A 861 27.55 -3.31 60.79
C SER A 861 28.66 -2.28 61.00
N LEU A 862 28.50 -1.39 61.99
CA LEU A 862 29.44 -0.34 62.38
C LEU A 862 29.79 -0.52 63.86
N LEU A 863 30.99 -0.09 64.23
CA LEU A 863 31.36 0.14 65.63
C LEU A 863 30.56 1.34 66.18
N TRP A 864 30.35 1.38 67.49
CA TRP A 864 29.69 2.51 68.15
C TRP A 864 30.73 3.59 68.48
N SER A 865 30.74 4.69 67.73
CA SER A 865 31.79 5.71 67.73
C SER A 865 31.49 6.95 68.58
N ILE A 866 30.61 6.79 69.58
CA ILE A 866 30.15 7.88 70.46
C ILE A 866 31.33 8.58 71.17
N SER A 867 31.29 9.91 71.23
CA SER A 867 32.32 10.66 71.98
C SER A 867 32.18 10.40 73.49
N PRO A 868 33.27 10.39 74.29
CA PRO A 868 33.19 10.20 75.74
C PRO A 868 32.26 11.20 76.43
N ALA A 869 32.34 12.49 76.08
CA ALA A 869 31.45 13.52 76.60
C ALA A 869 29.98 13.29 76.22
N SER A 870 29.71 12.74 75.03
CA SER A 870 28.35 12.35 74.62
C SER A 870 27.85 11.11 75.36
N ARG A 871 28.74 10.17 75.73
CA ARG A 871 28.41 9.01 76.56
C ARG A 871 28.07 9.42 77.99
N GLU A 872 28.85 10.33 78.57
CA GLU A 872 28.60 10.91 79.90
C GLU A 872 27.27 11.68 79.91
N ALA A 873 27.06 12.61 78.97
CA ALA A 873 25.80 13.33 78.82
C ALA A 873 24.59 12.39 78.63
N MET A 874 24.75 11.29 77.87
CA MET A 874 23.71 10.28 77.71
C MET A 874 23.39 9.54 79.03
N MET A 875 24.37 9.26 79.89
CA MET A 875 24.14 8.63 81.20
C MET A 875 23.50 9.60 82.20
N ASP A 876 23.88 10.88 82.17
CA ASP A 876 23.27 11.94 82.97
C ASP A 876 21.82 12.21 82.53
N GLU A 877 21.54 12.23 81.23
CA GLU A 877 20.18 12.36 80.70
C GLU A 877 19.30 11.14 81.06
N LEU A 878 19.81 9.91 80.91
CA LEU A 878 19.08 8.68 81.23
C LEU A 878 18.77 8.51 82.72
N SER A 879 19.64 9.04 83.60
CA SER A 879 19.43 9.01 85.05
C SER A 879 18.47 10.11 85.52
N SER A 880 18.59 11.33 84.97
CA SER A 880 17.76 12.48 85.34
C SER A 880 16.36 12.51 84.70
N SER A 881 16.18 11.96 83.50
CA SER A 881 14.91 12.03 82.76
C SER A 881 13.77 11.22 83.39
N THR A 882 12.53 11.56 83.05
CA THR A 882 11.33 10.83 83.50
C THR A 882 10.97 9.63 82.61
N ALA A 883 11.32 9.66 81.32
CA ALA A 883 11.10 8.58 80.37
C ALA A 883 12.20 8.53 79.30
N VAL A 884 12.41 7.36 78.69
CA VAL A 884 13.41 7.14 77.63
C VAL A 884 12.71 6.93 76.29
N TYR A 885 13.15 7.64 75.25
CA TYR A 885 12.63 7.51 73.89
C TYR A 885 13.59 6.69 73.02
N ILE A 886 13.11 5.53 72.60
CA ILE A 886 13.82 4.61 71.71
C ILE A 886 13.17 4.68 70.32
N ASN A 887 13.96 5.03 69.31
CA ASN A 887 13.49 5.21 67.94
C ASN A 887 14.08 4.12 67.04
N PHE A 888 13.21 3.34 66.40
CA PHE A 888 13.56 2.36 65.39
C PHE A 888 13.21 2.92 64.01
N HIS A 889 14.23 3.16 63.18
CA HIS A 889 14.10 3.68 61.83
C HIS A 889 14.37 2.58 60.80
N TRP A 890 13.72 2.67 59.65
CA TRP A 890 14.00 1.85 58.48
C TRP A 890 14.13 2.72 57.23
N THR A 891 15.02 2.33 56.32
CA THR A 891 15.07 2.82 54.93
C THR A 891 15.07 1.65 53.97
N ILE A 892 14.35 1.81 52.86
CA ILE A 892 14.13 0.80 51.84
C ILE A 892 14.61 1.41 50.52
N LEU A 893 15.73 0.91 50.01
CA LEU A 893 16.31 1.30 48.74
C LEU A 893 15.70 0.46 47.61
N ARG A 894 15.27 1.10 46.53
CA ARG A 894 14.57 0.46 45.40
C ARG A 894 15.26 0.81 44.09
N ASN A 895 14.82 0.19 42.98
CA ASN A 895 15.41 0.47 41.68
C ASN A 895 14.98 1.85 41.15
N ALA A 896 15.95 2.72 40.86
CA ALA A 896 15.74 4.06 40.33
C ALA A 896 15.10 4.09 38.93
N SER A 897 15.18 3.00 38.14
CA SER A 897 14.47 2.93 36.85
C SER A 897 12.97 2.65 37.00
N LEU A 898 12.54 2.09 38.14
CA LEU A 898 11.13 1.73 38.42
C LEU A 898 10.39 2.79 39.24
N VAL A 899 11.10 3.55 40.09
CA VAL A 899 10.47 4.43 41.08
C VAL A 899 11.10 5.83 41.09
N LYS A 900 10.24 6.86 40.99
CA LYS A 900 10.67 8.27 41.12
C LYS A 900 11.31 8.61 42.46
N ASN A 901 10.89 7.92 43.53
CA ASN A 901 11.47 8.03 44.87
C ASN A 901 12.29 6.75 45.14
N VAL A 902 13.60 6.80 44.90
CA VAL A 902 14.50 5.64 45.01
C VAL A 902 14.51 5.07 46.43
N GLU A 903 14.54 5.94 47.43
CA GLU A 903 14.46 5.60 48.85
C GLU A 903 13.05 5.82 49.40
N ALA A 904 12.60 4.92 50.27
CA ALA A 904 11.46 5.14 51.15
C ALA A 904 11.87 4.92 52.62
N SER A 905 11.49 5.82 53.52
CA SER A 905 11.89 5.78 54.93
C SER A 905 10.71 5.82 55.89
N GLY A 906 10.94 5.38 57.13
CA GLY A 906 9.98 5.50 58.22
C GLY A 906 10.63 5.34 59.59
N LYS A 907 9.86 5.66 60.63
CA LYS A 907 10.28 5.53 62.04
C LYS A 907 9.13 5.06 62.92
N HIS A 908 9.47 4.33 63.97
CA HIS A 908 8.62 3.97 65.10
C HIS A 908 9.32 4.40 66.39
N THR A 909 8.56 4.94 67.33
CA THR A 909 9.09 5.50 68.59
C THR A 909 8.37 4.83 69.76
N VAL A 910 9.14 4.26 70.68
CA VAL A 910 8.63 3.71 71.95
C VAL A 910 9.14 4.57 73.10
N ARG A 911 8.25 4.83 74.08
CA ARG A 911 8.52 5.57 75.31
C ARG A 911 8.50 4.58 76.48
N TYR A 912 9.59 4.48 77.22
CA TYR A 912 9.69 3.67 78.43
C TYR A 912 9.72 4.56 79.68
N GLU A 913 8.78 4.33 80.58
CA GLU A 913 8.65 5.07 81.86
C GLU A 913 9.21 4.28 83.05
N GLU A 914 9.34 2.96 82.89
CA GLU A 914 9.92 2.03 83.87
C GLU A 914 11.36 2.42 84.22
N LYS A 915 11.59 2.76 85.49
CA LYS A 915 12.91 3.15 86.02
C LYS A 915 13.97 2.05 85.81
N GLU A 916 13.55 0.78 85.90
CA GLU A 916 14.41 -0.40 85.73
C GLU A 916 15.12 -0.42 84.38
N ILE A 917 14.41 -0.26 83.25
CA ILE A 917 15.01 -0.31 81.91
C ILE A 917 16.12 0.75 81.77
N ARG A 918 15.91 1.94 82.34
CA ARG A 918 16.87 3.06 82.27
C ARG A 918 18.12 2.76 83.08
N GLU A 919 17.95 2.27 84.31
CA GLU A 919 19.06 1.87 85.17
C GLU A 919 19.85 0.70 84.58
N GLN A 920 19.17 -0.27 83.96
CA GLN A 920 19.83 -1.37 83.25
C GLN A 920 20.66 -0.87 82.05
N ILE A 921 20.17 0.12 81.29
CA ILE A 921 20.94 0.74 80.20
C ILE A 921 22.17 1.48 80.76
N VAL A 922 22.03 2.26 81.83
CA VAL A 922 23.16 2.96 82.47
C VAL A 922 24.18 1.98 83.08
N GLN A 923 23.75 0.86 83.67
CA GLN A 923 24.64 -0.22 84.13
C GLN A 923 25.38 -0.90 82.97
N MET A 924 24.74 -1.04 81.80
CA MET A 924 25.37 -1.57 80.60
C MET A 924 26.38 -0.58 80.00
N LEU A 925 26.08 0.72 79.99
CA LEU A 925 27.01 1.78 79.56
C LEU A 925 28.24 1.90 80.47
N ASN A 926 28.07 1.68 81.78
CA ASN A 926 29.14 1.58 82.77
C ASN A 926 29.89 0.23 82.75
N GLY A 927 29.48 -0.73 81.92
CA GLY A 927 30.11 -2.05 81.82
C GLY A 927 29.90 -2.98 83.04
N THR A 928 29.10 -2.56 84.03
CA THR A 928 28.80 -3.37 85.22
C THR A 928 27.80 -4.49 84.91
N ARG A 929 26.86 -4.25 83.98
CA ARG A 929 25.94 -5.28 83.46
C ARG A 929 26.43 -5.85 82.13
N LYS A 930 26.59 -7.18 82.07
CA LYS A 930 26.93 -7.93 80.83
C LYS A 930 25.76 -8.72 80.24
N GLU A 931 24.65 -8.81 80.97
CA GLU A 931 23.42 -9.47 80.55
C GLU A 931 22.57 -8.57 79.63
N PRO A 932 21.91 -9.14 78.60
CA PRO A 932 21.06 -8.37 77.70
C PRO A 932 19.89 -7.69 78.41
N ILE A 933 19.35 -6.63 77.81
CA ILE A 933 18.18 -5.89 78.28
C ILE A 933 17.02 -6.17 77.34
N LEU A 934 15.87 -6.59 77.87
CA LEU A 934 14.65 -6.81 77.10
C LEU A 934 13.92 -5.47 76.89
N LEU A 935 13.58 -5.17 75.64
CA LEU A 935 12.79 -4.00 75.25
C LEU A 935 11.52 -4.45 74.54
N LEU A 936 10.37 -4.04 75.10
CA LEU A 936 9.05 -4.46 74.65
C LEU A 936 8.58 -3.63 73.45
N GLY A 937 8.08 -4.27 72.39
CA GLY A 937 7.37 -3.61 71.29
C GLY A 937 8.18 -2.69 70.35
N VAL A 938 9.51 -2.83 70.28
CA VAL A 938 10.38 -1.93 69.48
C VAL A 938 10.26 -2.16 67.97
N VAL A 939 10.12 -3.40 67.51
CA VAL A 939 10.29 -3.73 66.08
C VAL A 939 8.95 -4.02 65.42
N PRO A 940 8.46 -3.21 64.47
CA PRO A 940 7.27 -3.54 63.68
C PRO A 940 7.59 -4.67 62.69
N ARG A 941 6.96 -5.83 62.83
CA ARG A 941 7.20 -7.01 61.97
C ARG A 941 6.80 -6.79 60.52
N TYR A 942 5.78 -5.98 60.27
CA TYR A 942 5.19 -5.76 58.95
C TYR A 942 5.28 -4.29 58.50
N LEU A 943 5.97 -4.06 57.39
CA LEU A 943 6.15 -2.76 56.74
C LEU A 943 5.46 -2.73 55.37
N ARG A 944 4.97 -1.56 54.96
CA ARG A 944 4.45 -1.28 53.62
C ARG A 944 5.29 -0.19 52.96
N ALA A 945 5.99 -0.55 51.89
CA ALA A 945 6.70 0.37 51.03
C ALA A 945 5.74 0.91 49.96
N THR A 946 5.27 2.14 50.16
CA THR A 946 4.42 2.84 49.18
C THR A 946 5.27 3.43 48.06
N ALA A 947 4.72 3.73 46.88
CA ALA A 947 5.45 4.40 45.79
C ALA A 947 5.98 5.82 46.14
N GLY A 948 5.57 6.38 47.29
CA GLY A 948 6.12 7.62 47.84
C GLY A 948 7.52 7.45 48.45
N ALA A 949 7.98 8.51 49.12
CA ALA A 949 9.21 8.49 49.94
C ALA A 949 8.97 7.97 51.38
N GLU A 950 7.73 7.58 51.72
CA GLU A 950 7.35 7.01 53.01
C GLU A 950 7.12 5.50 52.93
N ALA A 951 7.81 4.77 53.81
CA ALA A 951 7.52 3.39 54.15
C ALA A 951 6.81 3.35 55.51
N ARG A 952 5.54 2.96 55.54
CA ARG A 952 4.69 2.99 56.74
C ARG A 952 4.56 1.59 57.35
N THR A 953 4.19 1.48 58.63
CA THR A 953 3.85 0.18 59.23
C THR A 953 2.52 -0.34 58.68
N ALA A 954 2.40 -1.66 58.49
CA ALA A 954 1.23 -2.29 57.87
C ALA A 954 0.07 -2.48 58.86
N HIS A 955 -0.42 -1.39 59.46
CA HIS A 955 -1.41 -1.36 60.55
C HIS A 955 -2.65 -2.25 60.40
N ARG A 956 -3.07 -2.60 59.18
CA ARG A 956 -4.18 -3.55 58.94
C ARG A 956 -3.90 -4.99 59.41
N LEU A 957 -2.62 -5.33 59.62
CA LEU A 957 -2.17 -6.60 60.19
C LEU A 957 -2.00 -6.55 61.72
N GLN A 958 -2.26 -5.40 62.35
CA GLN A 958 -2.33 -5.28 63.81
C GLN A 958 -3.70 -5.78 64.29
N VAL A 959 -3.72 -6.83 65.09
CA VAL A 959 -4.93 -7.58 65.47
C VAL A 959 -4.98 -7.78 66.99
N ALA A 960 -6.18 -7.88 67.56
CA ALA A 960 -6.37 -8.21 68.97
C ALA A 960 -5.97 -9.68 69.25
N HIS A 961 -5.16 -9.92 70.27
CA HIS A 961 -4.50 -11.21 70.46
C HIS A 961 -5.39 -12.19 71.25
N SER A 962 -5.36 -13.47 70.87
CA SER A 962 -5.92 -14.58 71.65
C SER A 962 -5.16 -14.73 72.99
N HIS A 963 -5.85 -15.10 74.07
CA HIS A 963 -5.22 -15.33 75.39
C HIS A 963 -4.27 -16.54 75.43
N LYS A 964 -4.17 -17.33 74.35
CA LYS A 964 -3.23 -18.47 74.27
C LYS A 964 -1.81 -17.96 73.94
N PRO A 965 -0.77 -18.27 74.74
CA PRO A 965 0.57 -17.72 74.54
C PRO A 965 1.22 -18.11 73.20
N GLN A 966 0.81 -19.24 72.60
CA GLN A 966 1.28 -19.66 71.26
C GLN A 966 0.69 -18.81 70.12
N ASP A 967 -0.50 -18.25 70.30
CA ASP A 967 -1.12 -17.33 69.32
C ASP A 967 -0.52 -15.93 69.46
N VAL A 968 -0.26 -15.51 70.70
CA VAL A 968 0.32 -14.19 71.05
C VAL A 968 1.62 -13.93 70.28
N ASP A 969 2.60 -14.84 70.34
CA ASP A 969 3.84 -14.64 69.56
C ASP A 969 3.55 -14.65 68.06
N LYS A 970 2.90 -15.70 67.53
CA LYS A 970 2.70 -15.86 66.09
C LYS A 970 2.04 -14.66 65.43
N MET A 971 1.08 -14.01 66.10
CA MET A 971 0.34 -12.84 65.61
C MET A 971 0.91 -11.49 66.09
N ALA A 972 1.95 -11.46 66.92
CA ALA A 972 2.56 -10.22 67.42
C ALA A 972 3.01 -9.29 66.28
N PHE A 973 2.38 -8.11 66.23
CA PHE A 973 2.65 -7.07 65.24
C PHE A 973 3.94 -6.29 65.55
N PHE A 974 4.15 -5.97 66.82
CA PHE A 974 5.42 -5.45 67.34
C PHE A 974 6.15 -6.59 68.06
N ARG A 975 7.44 -6.74 67.77
CA ARG A 975 8.32 -7.74 68.37
C ARG A 975 9.20 -7.14 69.46
N ASN A 976 9.40 -7.93 70.51
CA ASN A 976 10.30 -7.61 71.60
C ASN A 976 11.74 -7.94 71.17
N ILE A 977 12.70 -7.12 71.58
CA ILE A 977 14.11 -7.33 71.27
C ILE A 977 14.94 -7.36 72.55
N THR A 978 16.06 -8.05 72.48
CA THR A 978 17.11 -7.95 73.48
C THR A 978 18.27 -7.14 72.92
N ILE A 979 18.77 -6.18 73.70
CA ILE A 979 19.96 -5.39 73.36
C ILE A 979 21.12 -5.71 74.30
N LYS A 980 22.34 -5.72 73.76
CA LYS A 980 23.57 -5.96 74.51
C LYS A 980 24.72 -5.14 73.95
N LEU A 981 25.43 -4.41 74.80
CA LEU A 981 26.73 -3.81 74.46
C LEU A 981 27.80 -4.91 74.51
N GLN A 982 28.56 -5.06 73.43
CA GLN A 982 29.69 -5.97 73.33
C GLN A 982 30.98 -5.15 73.23
N GLN A 983 31.91 -5.44 74.14
CA GLN A 983 33.19 -4.74 74.27
C GLN A 983 34.34 -5.69 73.91
N LEU A 984 35.35 -5.18 73.21
CA LEU A 984 36.61 -5.87 72.91
C LEU A 984 37.78 -4.91 73.17
N ALA A 985 38.61 -5.24 74.16
CA ALA A 985 39.83 -4.50 74.47
C ALA A 985 41.00 -5.03 73.64
N LEU A 986 41.56 -4.19 72.76
CA LEU A 986 42.80 -4.49 72.05
C LEU A 986 44.01 -4.06 72.90
N ASN A 987 44.69 -5.04 73.50
CA ASN A 987 45.97 -4.95 74.23
C ASN A 987 46.05 -3.89 75.35
N SER A 988 46.47 -4.34 76.54
CA SER A 988 46.51 -3.54 77.79
C SER A 988 47.39 -2.27 77.78
N SER A 989 48.10 -2.00 76.67
CA SER A 989 48.92 -0.80 76.45
C SER A 989 48.15 0.36 75.79
N SER A 990 46.95 0.13 75.27
CA SER A 990 46.14 1.16 74.59
C SER A 990 44.71 1.18 75.15
N GLY A 991 44.31 2.29 75.79
CA GLY A 991 42.99 2.46 76.42
C GLY A 991 41.79 2.54 75.46
N GLN A 992 41.94 2.13 74.19
CA GLN A 992 40.86 2.07 73.21
C GLN A 992 40.11 0.75 73.33
N VAL A 993 39.03 0.76 74.11
CA VAL A 993 38.01 -0.30 74.06
C VAL A 993 37.20 -0.12 72.78
N THR A 994 37.12 -1.16 71.96
CA THR A 994 36.21 -1.18 70.80
C THR A 994 34.85 -1.71 71.23
N GLU A 995 33.78 -0.99 70.89
CA GLU A 995 32.42 -1.30 71.32
C GLU A 995 31.45 -1.38 70.14
N TRP A 996 30.48 -2.29 70.22
CA TRP A 996 29.34 -2.34 69.30
C TRP A 996 28.12 -2.95 69.98
N TRP A 997 26.93 -2.65 69.48
CA TRP A 997 25.70 -3.24 69.99
C TRP A 997 25.29 -4.49 69.21
N VAL A 998 24.68 -5.42 69.94
CA VAL A 998 24.06 -6.64 69.43
C VAL A 998 22.56 -6.59 69.76
N ILE A 999 21.72 -6.86 68.77
CA ILE A 999 20.25 -6.89 68.87
C ILE A 999 19.72 -8.25 68.41
N GLN A 1000 18.94 -8.91 69.24
CA GLN A 1000 18.36 -10.24 68.96
C GLN A 1000 16.85 -10.22 69.18
N GLU A 1001 16.09 -10.88 68.29
CA GLU A 1001 14.64 -11.00 68.46
C GLU A 1001 14.34 -11.94 69.65
N TRP A 1002 13.50 -11.50 70.59
CA TRP A 1002 13.14 -12.33 71.74
C TRP A 1002 12.17 -13.43 71.33
N ASN A 1003 12.53 -14.68 71.60
CA ASN A 1003 11.70 -15.85 71.32
C ASN A 1003 11.32 -16.58 72.64
N PRO A 1004 10.03 -16.67 73.00
CA PRO A 1004 9.59 -17.31 74.25
C PRO A 1004 9.60 -18.85 74.22
N THR A 1005 10.03 -19.51 73.13
CA THR A 1005 9.89 -20.96 72.94
C THR A 1005 11.14 -21.81 73.19
N CYS A 1006 12.29 -21.22 73.55
CA CYS A 1006 13.50 -21.97 73.89
C CYS A 1006 13.68 -22.12 75.41
N SER A 1007 14.18 -23.28 75.84
CA SER A 1007 14.57 -23.56 77.23
C SER A 1007 16.10 -23.54 77.47
N ASP A 1008 16.91 -23.17 76.47
CA ASP A 1008 18.37 -23.30 76.53
C ASP A 1008 19.13 -22.24 75.72
N ASN A 1009 20.43 -22.09 76.02
CA ASN A 1009 21.30 -20.95 75.66
C ASN A 1009 21.66 -20.77 74.15
N ALA A 1010 20.85 -21.29 73.23
CA ALA A 1010 21.03 -21.16 71.78
C ALA A 1010 19.92 -20.32 71.08
N CYS A 1011 19.14 -19.53 71.84
CA CYS A 1011 17.91 -18.89 71.35
C CYS A 1011 18.08 -17.50 70.68
N SER A 1012 19.24 -17.20 70.09
CA SER A 1012 19.46 -15.90 69.42
C SER A 1012 18.96 -15.92 67.97
N LYS A 1013 17.71 -15.50 67.73
CA LYS A 1013 17.18 -15.36 66.36
C LYS A 1013 17.59 -14.01 65.75
N ASN A 1014 18.06 -14.05 64.50
CA ASN A 1014 18.20 -12.84 63.67
C ASN A 1014 16.82 -12.20 63.45
N MET A 1015 16.78 -10.87 63.39
CA MET A 1015 15.53 -10.11 63.27
C MET A 1015 14.97 -10.20 61.85
N GLU A 1016 13.68 -10.50 61.70
CA GLU A 1016 13.04 -10.65 60.38
C GLU A 1016 11.93 -9.62 60.18
N LEU A 1017 12.08 -8.77 59.15
CA LEU A 1017 11.05 -7.82 58.71
C LEU A 1017 10.34 -8.35 57.46
N ILE A 1018 9.02 -8.19 57.40
CA ILE A 1018 8.21 -8.53 56.23
C ILE A 1018 7.75 -7.24 55.56
N ILE A 1019 8.14 -7.05 54.30
CA ILE A 1019 7.90 -5.82 53.53
C ILE A 1019 6.94 -6.13 52.39
N TYR A 1020 5.80 -5.47 52.39
CA TYR A 1020 4.86 -5.42 51.27
C TYR A 1020 5.22 -4.21 50.39
N ASN A 1021 5.59 -4.42 49.12
CA ASN A 1021 5.78 -3.32 48.17
C ASN A 1021 4.50 -3.08 47.36
N ASP A 1022 4.11 -1.81 47.24
CA ASP A 1022 3.10 -1.40 46.27
C ASP A 1022 3.67 -1.54 44.84
N LYS A 1023 2.95 -2.21 43.94
CA LYS A 1023 3.30 -2.26 42.51
C LYS A 1023 3.31 -0.85 41.93
N VAL A 1024 4.26 -0.60 41.02
CA VAL A 1024 4.45 0.71 40.39
C VAL A 1024 4.08 0.68 38.91
N SER A 1025 3.41 1.73 38.46
CA SER A 1025 3.27 2.03 37.04
C SER A 1025 4.55 2.70 36.51
N PRO A 1026 4.96 2.46 35.24
CA PRO A 1026 6.03 3.21 34.60
C PRO A 1026 5.87 4.73 34.76
N SER A 1027 7.00 5.44 34.88
CA SER A 1027 7.06 6.89 35.17
C SER A 1027 6.31 7.74 34.14
N SER A 1028 6.30 7.32 32.87
CA SER A 1028 5.56 7.94 31.75
C SER A 1028 4.05 8.03 31.98
N LEU A 1029 3.43 7.03 32.63
CA LEU A 1029 2.00 7.02 32.94
C LEU A 1029 1.65 7.80 34.23
N GLY A 1030 2.66 8.18 35.02
CA GLY A 1030 2.47 8.91 36.28
C GLY A 1030 1.82 10.29 36.13
N PHE A 1031 2.06 10.99 35.01
CA PHE A 1031 1.46 12.30 34.72
C PHE A 1031 -0.07 12.23 34.59
N LEU A 1032 -0.60 11.15 34.00
CA LEU A 1032 -2.04 10.96 33.82
C LEU A 1032 -2.76 10.69 35.16
N ALA A 1033 -2.08 10.02 36.11
CA ALA A 1033 -2.74 9.18 37.10
C ALA A 1033 -3.65 9.90 38.13
N GLY A 1034 -3.42 11.18 38.40
CA GLY A 1034 -4.13 11.96 39.43
C GLY A 1034 -5.50 12.50 38.98
N TYR A 1035 -5.53 13.73 38.46
CA TYR A 1035 -6.77 14.41 38.03
C TYR A 1035 -6.82 14.73 36.52
N GLY A 1036 -5.68 14.63 35.80
CA GLY A 1036 -5.55 15.02 34.39
C GLY A 1036 -6.42 14.20 33.44
N ILE A 1037 -6.55 12.88 33.64
CA ILE A 1037 -7.38 11.99 32.80
C ILE A 1037 -8.82 12.50 32.70
N VAL A 1038 -9.45 12.86 33.83
CA VAL A 1038 -10.86 13.24 33.86
C VAL A 1038 -11.07 14.59 33.15
N GLY A 1039 -10.16 15.55 33.35
CA GLY A 1039 -10.18 16.82 32.62
C GLY A 1039 -10.01 16.64 31.11
N LEU A 1040 -9.05 15.80 30.69
CA LEU A 1040 -8.80 15.49 29.28
C LEU A 1040 -10.03 14.80 28.66
N TYR A 1041 -10.55 13.75 29.29
CA TYR A 1041 -11.78 13.07 28.88
C TYR A 1041 -12.96 14.03 28.71
N MET A 1042 -13.25 14.85 29.72
CA MET A 1042 -14.33 15.84 29.66
C MET A 1042 -14.10 16.86 28.54
N SER A 1043 -12.85 17.31 28.32
CA SER A 1043 -12.55 18.23 27.22
C SER A 1043 -12.81 17.59 25.84
N VAL A 1044 -12.42 16.33 25.62
CA VAL A 1044 -12.64 15.61 24.36
C VAL A 1044 -14.12 15.38 24.11
N VAL A 1045 -14.87 14.93 25.12
CA VAL A 1045 -16.33 14.70 25.01
C VAL A 1045 -17.09 16.01 24.78
N LEU A 1046 -16.72 17.11 25.44
CA LEU A 1046 -17.35 18.42 25.21
C LEU A 1046 -17.02 18.99 23.82
N VAL A 1047 -15.80 18.81 23.31
CA VAL A 1047 -15.41 19.23 21.96
C VAL A 1047 -16.15 18.42 20.89
N ILE A 1048 -16.20 17.09 21.02
CA ILE A 1048 -16.96 16.23 20.09
C ILE A 1048 -18.47 16.53 20.17
N GLY A 1049 -19.00 16.72 21.38
CA GLY A 1049 -20.40 17.13 21.60
C GLY A 1049 -20.75 18.48 20.96
N LYS A 1050 -19.81 19.44 20.95
CA LYS A 1050 -19.96 20.70 20.21
C LYS A 1050 -20.07 20.45 18.70
N PHE A 1051 -19.15 19.69 18.11
CA PHE A 1051 -19.18 19.40 16.67
C PHE A 1051 -20.46 18.66 16.24
N ILE A 1052 -20.92 17.67 17.04
CA ILE A 1052 -22.18 16.96 16.79
C ILE A 1052 -23.38 17.95 16.84
N ARG A 1053 -23.39 18.87 17.81
CA ARG A 1053 -24.44 19.90 17.91
C ARG A 1053 -24.41 20.89 16.74
N GLU A 1054 -23.23 21.24 16.25
CA GLU A 1054 -23.05 22.14 15.11
C GLU A 1054 -23.59 21.51 13.82
N PHE A 1055 -23.34 20.21 13.59
CA PHE A 1055 -23.93 19.45 12.48
C PHE A 1055 -25.46 19.47 12.50
N PHE A 1056 -26.11 19.19 13.64
CA PHE A 1056 -27.58 19.21 13.72
C PHE A 1056 -28.19 20.62 13.59
N ASN A 1057 -27.54 21.64 14.16
CA ASN A 1057 -28.06 23.02 14.12
C ASN A 1057 -27.83 23.71 12.76
N GLY A 1058 -26.81 23.31 11.99
CA GLY A 1058 -26.45 23.95 10.72
C GLY A 1058 -27.48 23.75 9.60
N ILE A 1059 -28.16 22.59 9.57
CA ILE A 1059 -29.02 22.12 8.47
C ILE A 1059 -30.08 23.16 8.07
N SER A 1060 -30.67 23.88 9.03
CA SER A 1060 -31.71 24.88 8.74
C SER A 1060 -31.24 26.07 7.86
N ARG A 1061 -29.92 26.33 7.81
CA ARG A 1061 -29.32 27.39 7.00
C ARG A 1061 -28.92 26.91 5.60
N SER A 1062 -28.62 25.63 5.45
CA SER A 1062 -28.14 25.04 4.19
C SER A 1062 -29.27 24.61 3.24
N ILE A 1063 -30.52 24.48 3.72
CA ILE A 1063 -31.70 24.09 2.92
C ILE A 1063 -31.76 24.80 1.55
N MET A 1064 -31.53 26.12 1.51
CA MET A 1064 -31.63 26.92 0.27
C MET A 1064 -30.58 26.56 -0.79
N PHE A 1065 -29.53 25.82 -0.42
CA PHE A 1065 -28.44 25.39 -1.29
C PHE A 1065 -28.38 23.85 -1.47
N GLU A 1066 -29.04 23.07 -0.59
CA GLU A 1066 -29.02 21.59 -0.60
C GLU A 1066 -30.31 20.97 -1.19
N GLU A 1067 -31.48 21.57 -0.95
CA GLU A 1067 -32.77 21.02 -1.42
C GLU A 1067 -33.16 21.56 -2.81
N LEU A 1068 -32.26 21.36 -3.77
CA LEU A 1068 -32.46 21.71 -5.18
C LEU A 1068 -32.94 20.47 -5.98
N PRO A 1069 -34.06 20.56 -6.75
CA PRO A 1069 -34.65 19.40 -7.42
C PRO A 1069 -33.90 18.99 -8.69
N ASN A 1070 -33.57 19.93 -9.59
CA ASN A 1070 -32.70 19.67 -10.74
C ASN A 1070 -31.51 20.64 -10.76
N VAL A 1071 -30.29 20.09 -10.65
CA VAL A 1071 -29.04 20.87 -10.60
C VAL A 1071 -28.27 20.88 -11.93
N ASP A 1072 -28.79 20.24 -12.99
CA ASP A 1072 -28.03 19.95 -14.21
C ASP A 1072 -27.55 21.20 -14.94
N ARG A 1073 -28.35 22.28 -14.92
CA ARG A 1073 -27.97 23.58 -15.49
C ARG A 1073 -26.87 24.28 -14.69
N ILE A 1074 -26.76 24.03 -13.38
CA ILE A 1074 -25.68 24.57 -12.53
C ILE A 1074 -24.42 23.73 -12.73
N LEU A 1075 -24.57 22.40 -12.70
CA LEU A 1075 -23.48 21.46 -12.95
C LEU A 1075 -22.85 21.70 -14.33
N LYS A 1076 -23.67 21.93 -15.37
CA LYS A 1076 -23.19 22.32 -16.69
C LYS A 1076 -22.39 23.63 -16.63
N LEU A 1077 -22.91 24.69 -16.02
CA LEU A 1077 -22.20 25.98 -15.89
C LEU A 1077 -20.83 25.82 -15.20
N CYS A 1078 -20.73 25.00 -14.15
CA CYS A 1078 -19.46 24.67 -13.52
C CYS A 1078 -18.52 23.88 -14.46
N THR A 1079 -19.02 22.90 -15.22
CA THR A 1079 -18.19 22.16 -16.19
C THR A 1079 -17.77 23.01 -17.40
N ASP A 1080 -18.58 23.99 -17.79
CA ASP A 1080 -18.27 24.93 -18.86
C ASP A 1080 -17.13 25.87 -18.41
N ILE A 1081 -17.14 26.36 -17.15
CA ILE A 1081 -16.02 27.12 -16.56
C ILE A 1081 -14.71 26.31 -16.57
N PHE A 1082 -14.75 25.03 -16.14
CA PHE A 1082 -13.55 24.17 -16.19
C PHE A 1082 -13.05 23.92 -17.62
N LEU A 1083 -13.95 23.84 -18.60
CA LEU A 1083 -13.61 23.64 -20.01
C LEU A 1083 -12.99 24.91 -20.63
N VAL A 1084 -13.54 26.08 -20.33
CA VAL A 1084 -13.02 27.39 -20.79
C VAL A 1084 -11.62 27.64 -20.21
N ARG A 1085 -11.41 27.29 -18.93
CA ARG A 1085 -10.08 27.31 -18.27
C ARG A 1085 -9.09 26.34 -18.92
N GLU A 1086 -9.53 25.18 -19.42
CA GLU A 1086 -8.67 24.24 -20.16
C GLU A 1086 -8.29 24.73 -21.58
N ILE A 1087 -9.12 25.58 -22.19
CA ILE A 1087 -8.87 26.21 -23.50
C ILE A 1087 -7.97 27.46 -23.35
N GLY A 1088 -8.12 28.21 -22.26
CA GLY A 1088 -7.39 29.46 -22.00
C GLY A 1088 -8.15 30.74 -22.39
N GLU A 1089 -9.46 30.65 -22.63
CA GLU A 1089 -10.33 31.81 -22.94
C GLU A 1089 -10.74 32.53 -21.64
N LEU A 1090 -9.77 33.14 -20.95
CA LEU A 1090 -9.92 33.62 -19.56
C LEU A 1090 -10.95 34.74 -19.34
N GLU A 1091 -11.32 35.48 -20.39
CA GLU A 1091 -12.41 36.46 -20.35
C GLU A 1091 -13.77 35.77 -20.17
N LEU A 1092 -13.99 34.66 -20.89
CA LEU A 1092 -15.22 33.87 -20.78
C LEU A 1092 -15.27 33.12 -19.43
N GLU A 1093 -14.13 32.76 -18.84
CA GLU A 1093 -14.07 32.26 -17.45
C GLU A 1093 -14.64 33.28 -16.48
N GLU A 1094 -14.23 34.55 -16.57
CA GLU A 1094 -14.71 35.62 -15.68
C GLU A 1094 -16.21 35.89 -15.87
N GLN A 1095 -16.69 35.94 -17.13
CA GLN A 1095 -18.11 36.12 -17.43
C GLN A 1095 -18.99 34.97 -16.90
N LEU A 1096 -18.55 33.72 -17.06
CA LEU A 1096 -19.28 32.56 -16.54
C LEU A 1096 -19.22 32.47 -15.01
N PHE A 1097 -18.09 32.84 -14.39
CA PHE A 1097 -17.96 32.95 -12.94
C PHE A 1097 -18.88 34.04 -12.36
N ALA A 1098 -18.93 35.24 -12.97
CA ALA A 1098 -19.83 36.31 -12.54
C ALA A 1098 -21.31 35.88 -12.60
N LYS A 1099 -21.69 35.14 -13.65
CA LYS A 1099 -23.03 34.54 -13.80
C LYS A 1099 -23.34 33.48 -12.72
N LEU A 1100 -22.35 32.66 -12.35
CA LEU A 1100 -22.46 31.65 -11.29
C LEU A 1100 -22.63 32.30 -9.91
N ILE A 1101 -21.86 33.35 -9.60
CA ILE A 1101 -21.99 34.13 -8.36
C ILE A 1101 -23.33 34.88 -8.30
N PHE A 1102 -23.81 35.45 -9.41
CA PHE A 1102 -25.13 36.09 -9.47
C PHE A 1102 -26.26 35.09 -9.11
N LEU A 1103 -26.20 33.87 -9.66
CA LEU A 1103 -27.18 32.81 -9.37
C LEU A 1103 -27.21 32.43 -7.88
N TYR A 1104 -26.04 32.33 -7.22
CA TYR A 1104 -25.96 32.02 -5.79
C TYR A 1104 -26.21 33.21 -4.87
N ARG A 1105 -26.18 34.45 -5.38
CA ARG A 1105 -26.55 35.66 -4.65
C ARG A 1105 -28.07 35.89 -4.58
N SER A 1106 -28.87 35.27 -5.46
CA SER A 1106 -30.33 35.43 -5.49
C SER A 1106 -31.07 34.09 -5.47
N PRO A 1107 -31.63 33.64 -4.33
CA PRO A 1107 -32.30 32.34 -4.22
C PRO A 1107 -33.54 32.24 -5.12
N GLU A 1108 -34.22 33.35 -5.42
CA GLU A 1108 -35.30 33.36 -6.42
C GLU A 1108 -34.81 32.93 -7.81
N THR A 1109 -33.64 33.42 -8.25
CA THR A 1109 -33.08 33.04 -9.55
C THR A 1109 -32.64 31.59 -9.52
N MET A 1110 -32.10 31.10 -8.39
CA MET A 1110 -31.76 29.71 -8.20
C MET A 1110 -32.98 28.79 -8.35
N ILE A 1111 -34.10 29.08 -7.66
CA ILE A 1111 -35.35 28.32 -7.77
C ILE A 1111 -35.91 28.34 -9.21
N LYS A 1112 -35.87 29.49 -9.88
CA LYS A 1112 -36.27 29.62 -11.30
C LYS A 1112 -35.37 28.78 -12.23
N TRP A 1113 -34.09 28.66 -11.91
CA TRP A 1113 -33.09 27.93 -12.70
C TRP A 1113 -33.08 26.41 -12.45
N THR A 1114 -33.32 25.96 -11.21
CA THR A 1114 -33.28 24.54 -10.79
C THR A 1114 -34.61 23.82 -10.88
N ARG A 1115 -35.70 24.53 -11.24
CA ARG A 1115 -37.01 23.93 -11.52
C ARG A 1115 -36.87 22.80 -12.55
N GLU A 1116 -37.50 21.67 -12.27
CA GLU A 1116 -37.60 20.57 -13.23
C GLU A 1116 -38.17 21.07 -14.56
N SER A 1117 -37.54 20.65 -15.66
CA SER A 1117 -38.12 20.80 -16.99
C SER A 1117 -39.35 19.90 -17.08
N LYS A 1118 -40.53 20.52 -17.05
CA LYS A 1118 -41.73 19.85 -17.58
C LYS A 1118 -41.48 19.58 -19.05
N GLU A 1119 -41.38 18.32 -19.41
CA GLU A 1119 -41.65 17.89 -20.79
C GLU A 1119 -43.11 18.27 -21.08
N GLN A 1120 -43.32 18.97 -22.21
CA GLN A 1120 -44.57 19.62 -22.59
C GLN A 1120 -45.17 18.97 -23.84
#